data_AF-A0AAE1PSM1-F1
#
_entry.id   AF-A0AAE1PSM1-F1
#
_cell.length_a   1.000
_cell.length_b   1.000
_cell.length_c   1.000
_cell.angle_alpha   90.00
_cell.angle_beta   90.00
_cell.angle_gamma   90.00
#
_symmetry.space_group_name_H-M   'P 1'
#
loop_
_entity.id
_entity.type
_entity.pdbx_description
1 polymer ?
#
loop_
_entity_poly.entity_id
_entity_poly.type
_entity_poly.pdbx_seq_one_letter_code
_entity_poly.pdbx_strand_id
1 'polypeptide(L)'
;MRTPAIQLLLPLLLLLPALTTSALHRVPLRKVEGHRTLRDIRRSHDFAKARYGTKEDIVDLDNFQDAQYYGPINIGTPGQTFKVIFDTGSSNLWVPSEECLILNLACQLHNRYDSSLSSTYTANGTDFNIEYGSGALRGFLSSDNVEISGLTAVGQTFAEATEEPGVAFVAGQFDGIMGMAFTEISVMGIPTVFDTLVAQGAVDEPVFSFYLNHHLNEDLGGELVLGGSDPNHYEGEFHYVPVSRVGYWQATAEAIKIGGVAKPFCNPCETIVDTGTSLIIGPKEEVHDIMQDFGAIQFIVPGEYLINCNKVADMPITTFTLNGMDFDITGPELVIENVDPNTGTRTCIVGIMGINLGSIEAWILGDPFIARWYTEFDAYQGPTVTHTTWIVNNYCVFNIITLSHQMETFNCQPLLDRLTLVMVRTGALSEFSKRETPLEKIKYCLEAKVLYEPDFRINIREEIQNLLEVLYDRCDGHGKCEKSAVDAKIKGSKAYMKKRDGEALSKYNECLRMAPPDSPTLPIAFANRSAVLVQMAKYEDALHDLDRAEVAGYPSSLQHKLLARRIKCHTAIGQLEEAREALQRLKNMPLLPNIKEKVDKEVAELEAALAAPEPAHSNPTQVLPTVPGMVGGENATVKYMTAAFEMGENEKFGRHVVAKEDVAPGSVVMVEKPYAVLLVPDLLTSNCLTCLSPAPLPLPCEGCRDVVYCSEECQREGASGCHRYECRLLHLLSSVGIAHLALRIILITDWDLHCQIRDEKIDAGKVDGTGPNGNYNEGKEGRYRAVYHLMPHLTSCSPEDQLQYCLASIILASAMADRTDFVTDKVEKTVDVASLAAALMRHIAQLVSNAHAVTRVERITNEAGNKVEEVEQKRVASAIYPSASLMNHSCKPNIINNFIGDLLVIRTIEDVKEGDQIYNCYGPHYCRQTREDRQASLRQQYFFTCKCYPCTQPQYMRQEAVWNGVQCESCGGVASWVGGDAEENEDASENDGSEERRSVLFCIHCHKLQGPSTFLTQACAKVSSLLESGEEALKKSATDRAVELLKGALGAGAGVYQRGNHTMTRVRDMLAAALVAHGDYERSCEELHECLKVTEDRYGSQSVELAHELLKFSDVLNLAIAKSGKAKRYEEELKTVQKRTDQIFRLNYGAEWKLYLGTE
;
A
#
# COMPACT_ATOMS: atom_id res chain seq x y z
N MET A 1 -29.60 37.49 -51.29
CA MET A 1 -30.45 36.54 -52.03
C MET A 1 -31.01 35.57 -50.98
N ARG A 2 -32.21 35.83 -50.45
CA ARG A 2 -33.49 35.13 -50.71
C ARG A 2 -33.51 33.61 -50.34
N THR A 3 -33.92 33.30 -49.09
CA THR A 3 -35.06 32.43 -48.61
C THR A 3 -35.28 30.99 -49.16
N PRO A 4 -36.10 30.09 -48.54
CA PRO A 4 -36.01 29.38 -47.22
C PRO A 4 -36.54 27.88 -47.26
N ALA A 5 -36.84 27.28 -46.08
CA ALA A 5 -37.66 26.07 -45.76
C ALA A 5 -36.98 24.67 -45.89
N ILE A 6 -36.86 23.80 -44.86
CA ILE A 6 -37.80 23.13 -43.91
C ILE A 6 -38.94 22.35 -44.60
N GLN A 7 -38.82 21.01 -44.65
CA GLN A 7 -39.80 19.99 -44.21
C GLN A 7 -39.52 18.63 -44.88
N LEU A 8 -39.18 17.59 -44.09
CA LEU A 8 -39.64 16.19 -44.16
C LEU A 8 -38.70 15.25 -43.36
N LEU A 9 -38.91 15.26 -42.04
CA LEU A 9 -38.66 14.13 -41.12
C LEU A 9 -40.05 13.56 -40.75
N LEU A 10 -40.10 12.27 -40.38
CA LEU A 10 -41.27 11.40 -40.15
C LEU A 10 -41.86 10.86 -41.48
N PRO A 11 -41.58 9.62 -41.96
CA PRO A 11 -41.75 8.37 -41.18
C PRO A 11 -40.88 7.18 -41.68
N LEU A 12 -39.65 7.00 -41.18
CA LEU A 12 -38.86 5.78 -41.47
C LEU A 12 -38.11 5.24 -40.24
N LEU A 13 -38.63 5.54 -39.05
CA LEU A 13 -38.03 5.22 -37.75
C LEU A 13 -38.96 4.36 -36.90
N LEU A 14 -39.73 3.45 -37.53
CA LEU A 14 -40.74 2.63 -36.85
C LEU A 14 -40.67 1.12 -37.15
N LEU A 15 -39.52 0.59 -37.58
CA LEU A 15 -39.30 -0.88 -37.68
C LEU A 15 -37.86 -1.27 -37.36
N LEU A 16 -37.35 -0.84 -36.20
CA LEU A 16 -36.30 -1.57 -35.48
C LEU A 16 -36.95 -2.11 -34.20
N PRO A 17 -36.85 -3.42 -33.89
CA PRO A 17 -37.19 -3.88 -32.56
C PRO A 17 -36.21 -3.18 -31.61
N ALA A 18 -36.73 -2.42 -30.66
CA ALA A 18 -35.94 -1.96 -29.53
C ALA A 18 -35.51 -3.21 -28.77
N LEU A 19 -34.25 -3.63 -28.96
CA LEU A 19 -33.54 -4.37 -27.92
C LEU A 19 -33.28 -3.35 -26.81
N THR A 20 -34.25 -3.20 -25.92
CA THR A 20 -34.02 -2.58 -24.62
C THR A 20 -33.07 -3.52 -23.88
N THR A 21 -31.79 -3.19 -23.85
CA THR A 21 -30.90 -3.75 -22.83
C THR A 21 -31.40 -3.19 -21.49
N SER A 22 -32.00 -4.04 -20.66
CA SER A 22 -32.26 -3.71 -19.26
C SER A 22 -30.94 -3.25 -18.62
N ALA A 23 -30.98 -2.14 -17.89
CA ALA A 23 -29.82 -1.66 -17.15
C ALA A 23 -29.82 -2.36 -15.79
N LEU A 24 -28.90 -3.30 -15.56
CA LEU A 24 -28.76 -3.99 -14.27
C LEU A 24 -28.49 -2.99 -13.12
N HIS A 25 -29.21 -3.13 -12.01
CA HIS A 25 -29.09 -2.29 -10.81
C HIS A 25 -27.97 -2.81 -9.91
N ARG A 26 -26.78 -2.19 -10.02
CA ARG A 26 -25.54 -2.63 -9.36
C ARG A 26 -25.22 -1.83 -8.11
N VAL A 27 -24.98 -2.53 -7.00
CA VAL A 27 -24.51 -1.97 -5.74
C VAL A 27 -23.06 -2.42 -5.52
N PRO A 28 -22.06 -1.53 -5.61
CA PRO A 28 -20.69 -1.89 -5.32
C PRO A 28 -20.54 -2.19 -3.82
N LEU A 29 -19.96 -3.35 -3.51
CA LEU A 29 -19.66 -3.77 -2.15
C LEU A 29 -18.19 -3.48 -1.83
N ARG A 30 -17.94 -3.07 -0.60
CA ARG A 30 -16.60 -2.91 -0.04
C ARG A 30 -16.34 -4.02 0.96
N LYS A 31 -15.12 -4.54 0.92
CA LYS A 31 -14.58 -5.44 1.95
C LYS A 31 -13.80 -4.60 2.94
N VAL A 32 -13.86 -4.92 4.22
CA VAL A 32 -13.10 -4.13 5.19
C VAL A 32 -11.59 -4.32 4.98
N GLU A 33 -10.84 -3.22 4.87
CA GLU A 33 -9.38 -3.22 4.72
C GLU A 33 -8.68 -3.49 6.07
N GLY A 34 -8.02 -4.64 6.18
CA GLY A 34 -7.18 -5.02 7.33
C GLY A 34 -6.50 -6.38 7.15
N HIS A 35 -5.26 -6.53 7.61
CA HIS A 35 -4.62 -7.85 7.74
C HIS A 35 -5.39 -8.62 8.83
N ARG A 36 -5.93 -9.82 8.54
CA ARG A 36 -6.64 -10.62 9.55
C ARG A 36 -5.67 -10.98 10.69
N THR A 37 -5.75 -10.30 11.81
CA THR A 37 -4.93 -10.60 12.99
C THR A 37 -5.44 -11.86 13.69
N LEU A 38 -4.62 -12.49 14.54
CA LEU A 38 -5.04 -13.59 15.42
C LEU A 38 -6.24 -13.21 16.32
N ARG A 39 -6.49 -11.91 16.49
CA ARG A 39 -7.64 -11.34 17.19
C ARG A 39 -8.93 -11.46 16.38
N ASP A 40 -8.86 -11.26 15.06
CA ASP A 40 -10.01 -11.27 14.13
C ASP A 40 -10.51 -12.69 13.90
N ILE A 41 -9.57 -13.65 13.90
CA ILE A 41 -9.79 -15.09 13.81
C ILE A 41 -10.53 -15.61 15.06
N ARG A 42 -10.04 -15.28 16.27
CA ARG A 42 -10.74 -15.58 17.54
C ARG A 42 -12.18 -15.03 17.60
N ARG A 43 -12.48 -13.95 16.88
CA ARG A 43 -13.78 -13.28 16.85
C ARG A 43 -14.78 -13.92 15.88
N SER A 44 -14.34 -14.49 14.74
CA SER A 44 -15.20 -15.30 13.87
C SER A 44 -15.74 -16.53 14.61
N HIS A 45 -14.92 -17.16 15.44
CA HIS A 45 -15.35 -18.22 16.33
C HIS A 45 -16.42 -17.80 17.33
N ASP A 46 -16.22 -16.66 17.99
CA ASP A 46 -17.15 -16.16 19.00
C ASP A 46 -18.46 -15.69 18.34
N PHE A 47 -18.43 -15.09 17.15
CA PHE A 47 -19.61 -14.69 16.38
C PHE A 47 -20.48 -15.87 15.97
N ALA A 48 -19.89 -16.92 15.39
CA ALA A 48 -20.64 -18.07 14.93
C ALA A 48 -21.18 -18.92 16.11
N LYS A 49 -20.46 -19.00 17.24
CA LYS A 49 -21.01 -19.55 18.49
C LYS A 49 -22.15 -18.71 19.05
N ALA A 50 -22.08 -17.40 18.92
CA ALA A 50 -23.13 -16.52 19.39
C ALA A 50 -24.37 -16.64 18.47
N ARG A 51 -24.20 -16.59 17.13
CA ARG A 51 -25.28 -16.63 16.09
C ARG A 51 -26.03 -17.95 16.07
N TYR A 52 -25.36 -19.05 16.42
CA TYR A 52 -25.92 -20.37 16.23
C TYR A 52 -25.80 -21.32 17.44
N GLY A 53 -25.05 -20.99 18.50
CA GLY A 53 -24.80 -21.87 19.66
C GLY A 53 -25.90 -21.88 20.74
N THR A 54 -25.68 -22.62 21.83
CA THR A 54 -26.64 -22.74 22.97
C THR A 54 -26.36 -21.73 24.09
N LYS A 55 -27.40 -21.41 24.88
CA LYS A 55 -27.39 -20.38 25.94
C LYS A 55 -26.40 -20.59 27.08
N GLU A 56 -25.81 -21.78 27.22
CA GLU A 56 -24.89 -22.14 28.32
C GLU A 56 -23.42 -21.82 28.01
N ASP A 57 -23.09 -21.42 26.77
CA ASP A 57 -21.73 -21.20 26.29
C ASP A 57 -21.38 -19.71 26.01
N ILE A 58 -22.21 -18.76 26.45
CA ILE A 58 -22.05 -17.33 26.14
C ILE A 58 -21.03 -16.67 27.10
N VAL A 59 -19.93 -16.14 26.56
CA VAL A 59 -18.96 -15.28 27.26
C VAL A 59 -19.18 -13.83 26.84
N ASP A 60 -19.10 -12.88 27.78
CA ASP A 60 -19.21 -11.43 27.52
C ASP A 60 -18.26 -10.99 26.40
N LEU A 61 -18.84 -10.42 25.34
CA LEU A 61 -18.16 -10.03 24.10
C LEU A 61 -17.53 -8.64 24.24
N ASP A 62 -16.24 -8.51 23.95
CA ASP A 62 -15.47 -7.24 23.87
C ASP A 62 -14.68 -7.16 22.53
N ASN A 63 -14.91 -6.07 21.77
CA ASN A 63 -14.27 -5.61 20.52
C ASN A 63 -14.47 -6.43 19.21
N PHE A 64 -15.07 -5.83 18.17
CA PHE A 64 -15.41 -6.41 16.85
C PHE A 64 -14.82 -5.62 15.67
N GLN A 65 -13.99 -6.26 14.87
CA GLN A 65 -13.62 -5.79 13.52
C GLN A 65 -13.47 -7.02 12.60
N ASP A 66 -14.13 -6.94 11.44
CA ASP A 66 -13.74 -7.44 10.11
C ASP A 66 -13.92 -8.91 9.71
N ALA A 67 -14.96 -9.15 8.89
CA ALA A 67 -14.91 -9.94 7.64
C ALA A 67 -16.26 -9.90 6.87
N GLN A 68 -16.80 -8.71 6.58
CA GLN A 68 -18.14 -8.58 5.97
C GLN A 68 -18.14 -7.58 4.82
N TYR A 69 -18.89 -7.89 3.77
CA TYR A 69 -19.10 -7.03 2.61
C TYR A 69 -20.27 -6.08 2.88
N TYR A 70 -20.07 -4.79 2.66
CA TYR A 70 -21.11 -3.78 2.86
C TYR A 70 -21.19 -2.80 1.70
N GLY A 71 -22.37 -2.25 1.48
CA GLY A 71 -22.61 -1.24 0.44
C GLY A 71 -23.57 -0.16 0.91
N PRO A 72 -23.73 0.91 0.10
CA PRO A 72 -24.54 2.06 0.49
C PRO A 72 -26.04 1.86 0.22
N ILE A 73 -26.87 2.35 1.12
CA ILE A 73 -28.31 2.61 0.93
C ILE A 73 -28.63 4.04 1.36
N ASN A 74 -29.74 4.62 0.90
CA ASN A 74 -30.25 5.89 1.42
C ASN A 74 -31.64 5.71 2.04
N ILE A 75 -31.92 6.38 3.15
CA ILE A 75 -33.23 6.34 3.81
C ILE A 75 -33.77 7.77 3.94
N GLY A 76 -35.00 7.99 3.49
CA GLY A 76 -35.71 9.28 3.60
C GLY A 76 -35.62 10.23 2.41
N THR A 77 -36.27 11.39 2.53
CA THR A 77 -36.30 12.43 1.50
C THR A 77 -36.05 13.83 2.10
N PRO A 78 -34.86 14.45 1.90
CA PRO A 78 -33.73 13.93 1.14
C PRO A 78 -33.09 12.69 1.79
N GLY A 79 -32.49 11.82 0.96
CA GLY A 79 -31.91 10.56 1.42
C GLY A 79 -30.74 10.76 2.38
N GLN A 80 -30.78 10.05 3.51
CA GLN A 80 -29.71 9.92 4.50
C GLN A 80 -28.94 8.62 4.22
N THR A 81 -27.63 8.69 4.00
CA THR A 81 -26.83 7.55 3.54
C THR A 81 -26.36 6.67 4.69
N PHE A 82 -26.52 5.35 4.54
CA PHE A 82 -26.04 4.32 5.46
C PHE A 82 -25.24 3.26 4.72
N LYS A 83 -24.19 2.73 5.34
CA LYS A 83 -23.47 1.54 4.90
C LYS A 83 -24.11 0.33 5.56
N VAL A 84 -24.56 -0.65 4.80
CA VAL A 84 -25.21 -1.85 5.36
C VAL A 84 -24.61 -3.13 4.83
N ILE A 85 -24.64 -4.17 5.66
CA ILE A 85 -24.40 -5.54 5.22
C ILE A 85 -25.69 -6.07 4.58
N PHE A 86 -25.55 -6.64 3.39
CA PHE A 86 -26.63 -7.32 2.71
C PHE A 86 -26.60 -8.81 3.10
N ASP A 87 -27.39 -9.19 4.10
CA ASP A 87 -27.27 -10.45 4.85
C ASP A 87 -28.35 -11.46 4.44
N THR A 88 -28.00 -12.51 3.70
CA THR A 88 -28.93 -13.60 3.33
C THR A 88 -29.22 -14.58 4.48
N GLY A 89 -28.63 -14.38 5.66
CA GLY A 89 -28.96 -15.08 6.89
C GLY A 89 -29.85 -14.30 7.86
N SER A 90 -30.40 -13.14 7.47
CA SER A 90 -31.43 -12.41 8.24
C SER A 90 -32.44 -11.68 7.34
N SER A 91 -33.53 -11.12 7.90
CA SER A 91 -34.63 -10.54 7.09
C SER A 91 -35.09 -9.13 7.48
N ASN A 92 -34.54 -8.53 8.53
CA ASN A 92 -34.91 -7.18 8.95
C ASN A 92 -33.88 -6.15 8.45
N LEU A 93 -34.35 -4.96 8.06
CA LEU A 93 -33.51 -3.76 7.93
C LEU A 93 -33.50 -3.02 9.26
N TRP A 94 -32.32 -2.64 9.74
CA TRP A 94 -32.16 -1.71 10.86
C TRP A 94 -30.98 -0.78 10.66
N VAL A 95 -31.10 0.44 11.19
CA VAL A 95 -30.04 1.45 11.24
C VAL A 95 -30.07 2.20 12.59
N PRO A 96 -28.98 2.83 13.03
CA PRO A 96 -28.93 3.60 14.27
C PRO A 96 -29.88 4.79 14.23
N SER A 97 -30.54 5.10 15.35
CA SER A 97 -31.45 6.24 15.48
C SER A 97 -30.75 7.47 16.06
N GLU A 98 -31.15 8.67 15.64
CA GLU A 98 -30.75 9.92 16.32
C GLU A 98 -31.30 9.99 17.76
N GLU A 99 -32.34 9.20 18.09
CA GLU A 99 -32.91 9.11 19.44
C GLU A 99 -32.10 8.23 20.41
N CYS A 100 -30.99 7.63 19.97
CA CYS A 100 -30.15 6.81 20.84
C CYS A 100 -29.45 7.63 21.94
N LEU A 101 -29.21 7.00 23.09
CA LEU A 101 -28.60 7.68 24.23
C LEU A 101 -27.15 8.09 23.92
N ILE A 102 -26.72 9.26 24.43
CA ILE A 102 -25.32 9.76 24.32
C ILE A 102 -24.30 8.74 24.86
N LEU A 103 -24.70 7.88 25.80
CA LEU A 103 -23.86 6.84 26.39
C LEU A 103 -23.75 5.56 25.54
N ASN A 104 -24.55 5.41 24.48
CA ASN A 104 -24.47 4.28 23.54
C ASN A 104 -23.40 4.56 22.48
N LEU A 105 -22.16 4.13 22.76
CA LEU A 105 -21.00 4.43 21.93
C LEU A 105 -21.10 3.88 20.50
N ALA A 106 -21.77 2.75 20.28
CA ALA A 106 -21.95 2.13 18.96
C ALA A 106 -22.76 3.06 18.04
N CYS A 107 -23.92 3.48 18.52
CA CYS A 107 -24.77 4.42 17.81
C CYS A 107 -24.10 5.79 17.59
N GLN A 108 -23.29 6.28 18.54
CA GLN A 108 -22.62 7.59 18.41
C GLN A 108 -21.48 7.62 17.38
N LEU A 109 -20.96 6.47 16.96
CA LEU A 109 -19.86 6.37 15.99
C LEU A 109 -20.33 6.11 14.55
N HIS A 110 -21.59 5.76 14.35
CA HIS A 110 -22.19 5.44 13.06
C HIS A 110 -23.09 6.55 12.54
N ASN A 111 -23.43 6.49 11.24
CA ASN A 111 -24.49 7.34 10.71
C ASN A 111 -25.80 6.99 11.42
N ARG A 112 -26.56 8.03 11.79
CA ARG A 112 -27.84 7.90 12.50
C ARG A 112 -28.95 8.47 11.65
N TYR A 113 -30.09 7.79 11.69
CA TYR A 113 -31.30 8.22 11.03
C TYR A 113 -32.01 9.26 11.88
N ASP A 114 -32.14 10.46 11.32
CA ASP A 114 -32.93 11.54 11.89
C ASP A 114 -34.26 11.65 11.11
N SER A 115 -35.31 11.10 11.72
CA SER A 115 -36.66 11.12 11.14
C SER A 115 -37.21 12.54 10.90
N SER A 116 -36.68 13.55 11.61
CA SER A 116 -37.11 14.95 11.46
C SER A 116 -36.61 15.61 10.17
N LEU A 117 -35.58 15.03 9.54
CA LEU A 117 -35.00 15.53 8.29
C LEU A 117 -35.65 14.93 7.05
N SER A 118 -36.52 13.93 7.20
CA SER A 118 -37.20 13.27 6.08
C SER A 118 -38.64 13.72 5.90
N SER A 119 -38.97 14.17 4.70
CA SER A 119 -40.34 14.53 4.31
C SER A 119 -41.23 13.33 3.99
N THR A 120 -40.66 12.13 3.81
CA THR A 120 -41.38 10.89 3.50
C THR A 120 -41.51 9.95 4.70
N TYR A 121 -40.94 10.32 5.84
CA TYR A 121 -41.06 9.61 7.10
C TYR A 121 -42.52 9.51 7.57
N THR A 122 -42.90 8.31 8.00
CA THR A 122 -44.15 8.02 8.70
C THR A 122 -43.84 7.33 10.03
N ALA A 123 -44.29 7.94 11.13
CA ALA A 123 -44.12 7.39 12.47
C ALA A 123 -44.88 6.07 12.63
N ASN A 124 -44.19 5.05 13.16
CA ASN A 124 -44.79 3.78 13.57
C ASN A 124 -44.63 3.60 15.08
N GLY A 125 -43.41 3.70 15.60
CA GLY A 125 -43.11 3.77 17.04
C GLY A 125 -43.36 2.48 17.82
N THR A 126 -43.64 1.36 17.13
CA THR A 126 -43.80 0.05 17.77
C THR A 126 -42.43 -0.43 18.26
N ASP A 127 -42.34 -0.83 19.53
CA ASP A 127 -41.10 -1.37 20.10
C ASP A 127 -40.60 -2.57 19.28
N PHE A 128 -39.31 -2.55 18.96
CA PHE A 128 -38.64 -3.58 18.20
C PHE A 128 -37.46 -4.13 19.00
N ASN A 129 -37.34 -5.45 19.04
CA ASN A 129 -36.21 -6.12 19.66
C ASN A 129 -35.84 -7.32 18.79
N ILE A 130 -34.59 -7.36 18.34
CA ILE A 130 -34.03 -8.49 17.61
C ILE A 130 -32.83 -8.99 18.39
N GLU A 131 -32.85 -10.28 18.72
CA GLU A 131 -31.70 -10.95 19.31
C GLU A 131 -30.93 -11.59 18.16
N TYR A 132 -29.81 -10.96 17.79
CA TYR A 132 -28.77 -11.66 17.05
C TYR A 132 -27.98 -12.50 18.05
N GLY A 133 -27.21 -13.44 17.52
CA GLY A 133 -26.27 -14.14 18.37
C GLY A 133 -25.28 -13.26 19.09
N SER A 134 -24.71 -12.30 18.35
CA SER A 134 -23.65 -11.39 18.80
C SER A 134 -24.11 -10.31 19.79
N GLY A 135 -25.42 -10.20 20.07
CA GLY A 135 -26.01 -9.17 20.92
C GLY A 135 -27.51 -8.97 20.65
N ALA A 136 -28.18 -8.16 21.46
CA ALA A 136 -29.60 -7.85 21.30
C ALA A 136 -29.76 -6.40 20.86
N LEU A 137 -30.34 -6.13 19.70
CA LEU A 137 -30.65 -4.76 19.27
C LEU A 137 -32.06 -4.40 19.73
N ARG A 138 -32.20 -3.24 20.38
CA ARG A 138 -33.49 -2.66 20.74
C ARG A 138 -33.68 -1.32 20.09
N GLY A 139 -34.93 -1.04 19.78
CA GLY A 139 -35.32 0.13 19.04
C GLY A 139 -36.82 0.22 18.91
N PHE A 140 -37.24 0.93 17.88
CA PHE A 140 -38.64 1.00 17.47
C PHE A 140 -38.74 0.99 15.94
N LEU A 141 -39.91 0.67 15.43
CA LEU A 141 -40.16 0.67 14.00
C LEU A 141 -40.45 2.07 13.48
N SER A 142 -39.95 2.34 12.27
CA SER A 142 -40.22 3.53 11.46
C SER A 142 -40.48 3.12 10.02
N SER A 143 -41.20 3.95 9.28
CA SER A 143 -41.46 3.72 7.86
C SER A 143 -40.98 4.91 7.04
N ASP A 144 -40.15 4.67 6.02
CA ASP A 144 -39.70 5.70 5.08
C ASP A 144 -39.32 5.06 3.74
N ASN A 145 -38.99 5.89 2.75
CA ASN A 145 -38.44 5.45 1.47
C ASN A 145 -36.99 4.99 1.66
N VAL A 146 -36.66 3.80 1.14
CA VAL A 146 -35.30 3.27 1.10
C VAL A 146 -34.85 3.20 -0.35
N GLU A 147 -33.76 3.88 -0.69
CA GLU A 147 -33.19 3.93 -2.03
C GLU A 147 -31.90 3.10 -2.12
N ILE A 148 -31.81 2.25 -3.15
CA ILE A 148 -30.67 1.35 -3.41
C ILE A 148 -30.42 1.30 -4.92
N SER A 149 -29.23 1.70 -5.37
CA SER A 149 -28.85 1.71 -6.81
C SER A 149 -29.92 2.35 -7.74
N GLY A 150 -30.52 3.47 -7.32
CA GLY A 150 -31.55 4.19 -8.07
C GLY A 150 -32.95 3.54 -8.05
N LEU A 151 -33.13 2.43 -7.33
CA LEU A 151 -34.44 1.85 -7.00
C LEU A 151 -34.93 2.41 -5.68
N THR A 152 -36.23 2.61 -5.53
CA THR A 152 -36.82 3.12 -4.28
C THR A 152 -37.90 2.18 -3.76
N ALA A 153 -37.67 1.56 -2.60
CA ALA A 153 -38.69 0.88 -1.81
C ALA A 153 -39.49 1.94 -1.04
N VAL A 154 -40.72 2.19 -1.47
CA VAL A 154 -41.58 3.26 -0.94
C VAL A 154 -42.27 2.78 0.33
N GLY A 155 -42.14 3.56 1.40
CA GLY A 155 -42.77 3.24 2.69
C GLY A 155 -42.27 1.94 3.33
N GLN A 156 -41.01 1.58 3.09
CA GLN A 156 -40.36 0.45 3.73
C GLN A 156 -40.34 0.63 5.25
N THR A 157 -40.78 -0.39 5.98
CA THR A 157 -40.69 -0.40 7.44
C THR A 157 -39.35 -0.98 7.87
N PHE A 158 -38.64 -0.29 8.76
CA PHE A 158 -37.33 -0.69 9.29
C PHE A 158 -37.25 -0.35 10.78
N ALA A 159 -36.25 -0.90 11.46
CA ALA A 159 -36.02 -0.60 12.87
C ALA A 159 -34.98 0.52 13.05
N GLU A 160 -35.34 1.51 13.85
CA GLU A 160 -34.46 2.53 14.39
C GLU A 160 -33.85 2.03 15.70
N ALA A 161 -32.56 1.74 15.69
CA ALA A 161 -31.86 1.19 16.84
C ALA A 161 -31.53 2.29 17.86
N THR A 162 -32.00 2.13 19.10
CA THR A 162 -31.74 3.07 20.21
C THR A 162 -30.77 2.49 21.24
N GLU A 163 -30.73 1.15 21.34
CA GLU A 163 -29.81 0.39 22.18
C GLU A 163 -29.13 -0.70 21.33
N GLU A 164 -27.81 -0.64 21.27
CA GLU A 164 -26.95 -1.61 20.59
C GLU A 164 -25.93 -2.14 21.62
N PRO A 165 -26.39 -2.91 22.63
CA PRO A 165 -25.52 -3.46 23.66
C PRO A 165 -24.49 -4.40 23.03
N GLY A 166 -23.23 -4.04 23.23
CA GLY A 166 -22.08 -4.77 22.70
C GLY A 166 -21.18 -3.85 21.88
N VAL A 167 -19.91 -3.82 22.26
CA VAL A 167 -18.75 -3.47 21.43
C VAL A 167 -18.75 -3.97 19.97
N ALA A 168 -19.61 -4.94 19.63
CA ALA A 168 -19.75 -5.46 18.28
C ALA A 168 -20.05 -4.33 17.29
N PHE A 169 -20.98 -3.47 17.67
CA PHE A 169 -21.44 -2.36 16.84
C PHE A 169 -20.63 -1.07 17.06
N VAL A 170 -19.58 -1.08 17.89
CA VAL A 170 -18.71 0.09 18.16
C VAL A 170 -17.59 0.21 17.13
N ALA A 171 -17.10 -0.92 16.62
CA ALA A 171 -15.90 -0.97 15.80
C ALA A 171 -16.17 -1.45 14.35
N GLY A 172 -17.43 -1.75 14.02
CA GLY A 172 -17.86 -2.02 12.64
C GLY A 172 -17.61 -0.83 11.70
N GLN A 173 -17.35 -1.12 10.42
CA GLN A 173 -17.24 -0.08 9.38
C GLN A 173 -18.55 0.15 8.61
N PHE A 174 -19.60 -0.61 8.97
CA PHE A 174 -20.96 -0.50 8.47
C PHE A 174 -21.87 0.12 9.54
N ASP A 175 -22.90 0.83 9.12
CA ASP A 175 -23.86 1.49 9.99
C ASP A 175 -25.00 0.55 10.43
N GLY A 176 -25.43 -0.41 9.60
CA GLY A 176 -26.53 -1.33 9.92
C GLY A 176 -26.54 -2.62 9.10
N ILE A 177 -27.65 -3.38 9.18
CA ILE A 177 -27.85 -4.63 8.42
C ILE A 177 -29.15 -4.52 7.62
N MET A 178 -29.10 -4.96 6.37
CA MET A 178 -30.25 -5.17 5.51
C MET A 178 -30.41 -6.65 5.22
N GLY A 179 -31.36 -7.29 5.90
CA GLY A 179 -31.69 -8.69 5.66
C GLY A 179 -32.24 -8.97 4.27
N MET A 180 -31.78 -10.06 3.66
CA MET A 180 -32.13 -10.55 2.31
C MET A 180 -32.61 -12.01 2.30
N ALA A 181 -32.86 -12.59 3.48
CA ALA A 181 -33.56 -13.87 3.60
C ALA A 181 -35.08 -13.70 3.47
N PHE A 182 -35.86 -14.74 3.74
CA PHE A 182 -37.32 -14.70 3.55
C PHE A 182 -38.03 -14.01 4.72
N THR A 183 -39.17 -13.36 4.48
CA THR A 183 -39.97 -12.68 5.51
C THR A 183 -40.39 -13.61 6.67
N GLU A 184 -40.41 -14.93 6.47
CA GLU A 184 -40.72 -15.96 7.47
C GLU A 184 -39.82 -15.93 8.71
N ILE A 185 -38.58 -15.46 8.57
CA ILE A 185 -37.65 -15.27 9.70
C ILE A 185 -37.51 -13.80 10.12
N SER A 186 -38.28 -12.90 9.49
CA SER A 186 -38.35 -11.49 9.88
C SER A 186 -39.05 -11.35 11.22
N VAL A 187 -38.39 -10.67 12.16
CA VAL A 187 -39.00 -10.29 13.43
C VAL A 187 -40.23 -9.43 13.14
N MET A 188 -41.36 -9.81 13.74
CA MET A 188 -42.68 -9.20 13.52
C MET A 188 -43.25 -9.35 12.10
N GLY A 189 -42.67 -10.20 11.25
CA GLY A 189 -43.15 -10.47 9.89
C GLY A 189 -43.09 -9.25 8.98
N ILE A 190 -42.10 -8.38 9.19
CA ILE A 190 -41.90 -7.16 8.40
C ILE A 190 -41.34 -7.56 7.03
N PRO A 191 -41.96 -7.12 5.91
CA PRO A 191 -41.42 -7.38 4.57
C PRO A 191 -39.99 -6.88 4.43
N THR A 192 -39.14 -7.66 3.75
CA THR A 192 -37.77 -7.22 3.44
C THR A 192 -37.80 -6.05 2.45
N VAL A 193 -36.68 -5.33 2.31
CA VAL A 193 -36.59 -4.26 1.31
C VAL A 193 -36.77 -4.81 -0.11
N PHE A 194 -36.25 -6.02 -0.37
CA PHE A 194 -36.37 -6.66 -1.67
C PHE A 194 -37.82 -7.08 -1.96
N ASP A 195 -38.55 -7.61 -0.96
CA ASP A 195 -39.98 -7.91 -1.09
C ASP A 195 -40.79 -6.67 -1.49
N THR A 196 -40.47 -5.51 -0.89
CA THR A 196 -41.11 -4.23 -1.25
C THR A 196 -40.77 -3.81 -2.68
N LEU A 197 -39.51 -3.92 -3.12
CA LEU A 197 -39.12 -3.61 -4.50
C LEU A 197 -39.82 -4.52 -5.52
N VAL A 198 -39.91 -5.82 -5.24
CA VAL A 198 -40.61 -6.80 -6.09
C VAL A 198 -42.10 -6.50 -6.13
N ALA A 199 -42.73 -6.25 -4.98
CA ALA A 199 -44.17 -5.93 -4.90
C ALA A 199 -44.54 -4.65 -5.67
N GLN A 200 -43.60 -3.72 -5.79
CA GLN A 200 -43.75 -2.48 -6.57
C GLN A 200 -43.49 -2.66 -8.07
N GLY A 201 -42.95 -3.80 -8.50
CA GLY A 201 -42.45 -3.99 -9.87
C GLY A 201 -41.27 -3.06 -10.18
N ALA A 202 -40.44 -2.75 -9.18
CA ALA A 202 -39.28 -1.86 -9.32
C ALA A 202 -38.05 -2.57 -9.89
N VAL A 203 -38.01 -3.90 -9.83
CA VAL A 203 -36.97 -4.75 -10.44
C VAL A 203 -37.56 -5.52 -11.63
N ASP A 204 -36.73 -5.78 -12.64
CA ASP A 204 -37.14 -6.49 -13.85
C ASP A 204 -37.47 -7.96 -13.58
N GLU A 205 -36.70 -8.60 -12.72
CA GLU A 205 -36.90 -9.98 -12.28
C GLU A 205 -36.86 -10.07 -10.74
N PRO A 206 -37.60 -11.01 -10.10
CA PRO A 206 -37.61 -11.16 -8.65
C PRO A 206 -36.39 -11.94 -8.13
N VAL A 207 -35.20 -11.60 -8.63
CA VAL A 207 -33.92 -12.22 -8.29
C VAL A 207 -32.90 -11.17 -7.84
N PHE A 208 -31.94 -11.59 -7.02
CA PHE A 208 -30.74 -10.81 -6.72
C PHE A 208 -29.52 -11.72 -6.69
N SER A 209 -28.34 -11.15 -6.89
CA SER A 209 -27.11 -11.94 -7.02
C SER A 209 -25.88 -11.23 -6.45
N PHE A 210 -24.90 -12.02 -6.03
CA PHE A 210 -23.73 -11.55 -5.28
C PHE A 210 -22.43 -11.98 -5.90
N TYR A 211 -21.65 -11.01 -6.41
CA TYR A 211 -20.19 -11.06 -6.60
C TYR A 211 -19.45 -10.74 -5.31
N LEU A 212 -18.68 -11.69 -4.80
CA LEU A 212 -17.79 -11.48 -3.65
C LEU A 212 -16.34 -11.68 -4.09
N ASN A 213 -15.49 -10.70 -3.83
CA ASN A 213 -14.07 -10.75 -4.18
C ASN A 213 -13.23 -11.22 -2.98
N HIS A 214 -12.56 -12.37 -3.13
CA HIS A 214 -11.70 -12.91 -2.08
C HIS A 214 -10.39 -12.15 -1.88
N HIS A 215 -9.93 -11.35 -2.85
CA HIS A 215 -8.64 -10.68 -2.79
C HIS A 215 -8.64 -9.49 -1.82
N LEU A 216 -7.79 -9.54 -0.79
CA LEU A 216 -7.69 -8.54 0.29
C LEU A 216 -7.09 -7.18 -0.15
N ASN A 217 -6.65 -7.05 -1.42
CA ASN A 217 -5.88 -5.92 -1.94
C ASN A 217 -6.50 -5.24 -3.17
N GLU A 218 -7.80 -5.43 -3.44
CA GLU A 218 -8.51 -4.80 -4.58
C GLU A 218 -9.56 -3.76 -4.13
N ASP A 219 -9.72 -2.68 -4.92
CA ASP A 219 -10.62 -1.54 -4.62
C ASP A 219 -12.12 -1.89 -4.59
N LEU A 220 -12.53 -2.99 -5.24
CA LEU A 220 -13.91 -3.50 -5.27
C LEU A 220 -13.99 -4.82 -4.50
N GLY A 221 -14.63 -4.78 -3.32
CA GLY A 221 -14.82 -5.96 -2.49
C GLY A 221 -15.89 -6.91 -3.04
N GLY A 222 -16.85 -6.42 -3.82
CA GLY A 222 -17.90 -7.24 -4.39
C GLY A 222 -18.93 -6.42 -5.16
N GLU A 223 -19.99 -7.05 -5.65
CA GLU A 223 -21.13 -6.42 -6.29
C GLU A 223 -22.42 -7.17 -5.91
N LEU A 224 -23.45 -6.44 -5.52
CA LEU A 224 -24.82 -6.94 -5.44
C LEU A 224 -25.60 -6.43 -6.66
N VAL A 225 -26.30 -7.32 -7.36
CA VAL A 225 -27.22 -6.96 -8.44
C VAL A 225 -28.65 -7.21 -8.00
N LEU A 226 -29.51 -6.22 -8.18
CA LEU A 226 -30.95 -6.35 -7.94
C LEU A 226 -31.70 -6.45 -9.28
N GLY A 227 -32.54 -7.47 -9.42
CA GLY A 227 -33.36 -7.66 -10.60
C GLY A 227 -32.69 -8.44 -11.74
N GLY A 228 -31.59 -9.12 -11.47
CA GLY A 228 -30.87 -9.95 -12.44
C GLY A 228 -29.51 -10.41 -11.93
N SER A 229 -28.67 -10.86 -12.88
CA SER A 229 -27.29 -11.29 -12.66
C SER A 229 -26.36 -10.65 -13.69
N ASP A 230 -25.11 -10.38 -13.29
CA ASP A 230 -24.12 -9.76 -14.17
C ASP A 230 -23.23 -10.82 -14.83
N PRO A 231 -23.38 -11.07 -16.14
CA PRO A 231 -22.60 -12.09 -16.86
C PRO A 231 -21.11 -11.75 -16.98
N ASN A 232 -20.67 -10.54 -16.61
CA ASN A 232 -19.24 -10.21 -16.56
C ASN A 232 -18.52 -10.83 -15.38
N HIS A 233 -19.25 -11.44 -14.45
CA HIS A 233 -18.72 -11.98 -13.21
C HIS A 233 -18.74 -13.51 -13.17
N TYR A 234 -19.34 -14.18 -14.16
CA TYR A 234 -19.46 -15.63 -14.17
C TYR A 234 -19.37 -16.24 -15.59
N GLU A 235 -19.06 -17.53 -15.64
CA GLU A 235 -18.93 -18.36 -16.84
C GLU A 235 -19.88 -19.56 -16.75
N GLY A 236 -20.48 -19.93 -17.88
CA GLY A 236 -21.39 -21.07 -17.97
C GLY A 236 -22.86 -20.71 -17.73
N GLU A 237 -23.68 -21.74 -17.55
CA GLU A 237 -25.10 -21.61 -17.20
C GLU A 237 -25.30 -21.81 -15.69
N PHE A 238 -26.40 -21.28 -15.17
CA PHE A 238 -26.82 -21.40 -13.78
C PHE A 238 -27.35 -22.81 -13.46
N HIS A 239 -26.87 -23.40 -12.37
CA HIS A 239 -27.42 -24.65 -11.83
C HIS A 239 -28.28 -24.39 -10.60
N TYR A 240 -29.60 -24.48 -10.78
CA TYR A 240 -30.58 -24.19 -9.74
C TYR A 240 -30.75 -25.35 -8.76
N VAL A 241 -30.65 -25.03 -7.47
CA VAL A 241 -30.87 -25.93 -6.34
C VAL A 241 -32.15 -25.48 -5.60
N PRO A 242 -33.16 -26.34 -5.46
CA PRO A 242 -34.39 -25.96 -4.76
C PRO A 242 -34.13 -25.68 -3.28
N VAL A 243 -34.73 -24.62 -2.77
CA VAL A 243 -34.74 -24.30 -1.34
C VAL A 243 -35.55 -25.38 -0.62
N SER A 244 -34.89 -26.08 0.29
CA SER A 244 -35.48 -27.22 1.02
C SER A 244 -36.52 -26.77 2.04
N ARG A 245 -36.31 -25.59 2.64
CA ARG A 245 -37.22 -24.96 3.59
C ARG A 245 -37.20 -23.43 3.48
N VAL A 246 -38.35 -22.84 3.19
CA VAL A 246 -38.53 -21.38 3.17
C VAL A 246 -38.31 -20.81 4.57
N GLY A 247 -37.40 -19.83 4.66
CA GLY A 247 -36.96 -19.18 5.88
C GLY A 247 -35.56 -18.60 5.69
N TYR A 248 -34.55 -19.47 5.73
CA TYR A 248 -33.21 -19.17 5.21
C TYR A 248 -33.11 -19.59 3.75
N TRP A 249 -32.03 -19.18 3.07
CA TRP A 249 -31.63 -19.75 1.78
C TRP A 249 -31.01 -21.15 1.97
N GLN A 250 -31.86 -22.08 2.37
CA GLN A 250 -31.49 -23.43 2.79
C GLN A 250 -31.54 -24.41 1.61
N ALA A 251 -30.49 -25.20 1.39
CA ALA A 251 -30.38 -26.19 0.33
C ALA A 251 -29.93 -27.55 0.89
N THR A 252 -30.48 -28.64 0.36
CA THR A 252 -30.07 -30.00 0.72
C THR A 252 -28.79 -30.38 -0.03
N ALA A 253 -27.75 -30.78 0.69
CA ALA A 253 -26.56 -31.40 0.13
C ALA A 253 -26.70 -32.93 0.14
N GLU A 254 -26.56 -33.56 -1.03
CA GLU A 254 -26.57 -35.01 -1.14
C GLU A 254 -25.31 -35.64 -0.52
N ALA A 255 -24.18 -34.95 -0.63
CA ALA A 255 -22.92 -35.39 -0.06
C ALA A 255 -21.97 -34.20 0.16
N ILE A 256 -21.11 -34.33 1.18
CA ILE A 256 -19.87 -33.56 1.31
C ILE A 256 -18.73 -34.54 1.05
N LYS A 257 -17.85 -34.24 0.09
CA LYS A 257 -16.73 -35.10 -0.29
C LYS A 257 -15.40 -34.40 -0.03
N ILE A 258 -14.41 -35.15 0.45
CA ILE A 258 -13.02 -34.68 0.58
C ILE A 258 -12.15 -35.56 -0.30
N GLY A 259 -11.45 -34.94 -1.27
CA GLY A 259 -10.61 -35.68 -2.23
C GLY A 259 -11.40 -36.68 -3.06
N GLY A 260 -12.67 -36.38 -3.36
CA GLY A 260 -13.59 -37.27 -4.08
C GLY A 260 -14.24 -38.37 -3.23
N VAL A 261 -13.92 -38.48 -1.94
CA VAL A 261 -14.51 -39.48 -1.03
C VAL A 261 -15.66 -38.86 -0.24
N ALA A 262 -16.87 -39.40 -0.39
CA ALA A 262 -18.05 -38.94 0.34
C ALA A 262 -17.93 -39.25 1.84
N LYS A 263 -18.22 -38.25 2.67
CA LYS A 263 -18.17 -38.34 4.12
C LYS A 263 -19.45 -38.93 4.70
N PRO A 264 -19.36 -39.88 5.65
CA PRO A 264 -20.53 -40.61 6.14
C PRO A 264 -21.49 -39.77 6.99
N PHE A 265 -21.05 -38.61 7.49
CA PHE A 265 -21.88 -37.72 8.30
C PHE A 265 -22.90 -36.91 7.48
N CYS A 266 -22.67 -36.69 6.18
CA CYS A 266 -23.63 -36.03 5.30
C CYS A 266 -24.28 -37.04 4.37
N ASN A 267 -25.54 -37.41 4.65
CA ASN A 267 -26.31 -38.34 3.83
C ASN A 267 -27.84 -38.22 4.02
N PRO A 268 -28.52 -37.44 3.18
CA PRO A 268 -28.19 -36.05 2.84
C PRO A 268 -28.15 -35.16 4.09
N CYS A 269 -27.56 -33.97 4.00
CA CYS A 269 -27.52 -32.98 5.07
C CYS A 269 -28.03 -31.61 4.58
N GLU A 270 -28.41 -30.73 5.52
CA GLU A 270 -28.90 -29.39 5.17
C GLU A 270 -27.75 -28.38 5.15
N THR A 271 -27.84 -27.40 4.25
CA THR A 271 -26.88 -26.29 4.11
C THR A 271 -27.63 -24.96 4.02
N ILE A 272 -27.01 -23.85 4.40
CA ILE A 272 -27.56 -22.48 4.27
C ILE A 272 -26.52 -21.63 3.56
N VAL A 273 -26.91 -20.93 2.48
CA VAL A 273 -26.02 -20.01 1.76
C VAL A 273 -26.14 -18.61 2.36
N ASP A 274 -25.08 -18.14 3.01
CA ASP A 274 -25.14 -16.97 3.90
C ASP A 274 -24.02 -15.94 3.60
N THR A 275 -24.38 -14.84 2.95
CA THR A 275 -23.50 -13.70 2.64
C THR A 275 -23.09 -12.91 3.89
N GLY A 276 -23.78 -13.10 5.02
CA GLY A 276 -23.44 -12.49 6.31
C GLY A 276 -22.40 -13.27 7.12
N THR A 277 -21.92 -14.41 6.59
CA THR A 277 -21.03 -15.34 7.30
C THR A 277 -19.66 -15.48 6.61
N SER A 278 -18.60 -15.20 7.36
CA SER A 278 -17.24 -15.06 6.82
C SER A 278 -16.45 -16.36 6.55
N LEU A 279 -16.97 -17.52 6.95
CA LEU A 279 -16.34 -18.85 6.85
C LEU A 279 -17.39 -19.89 6.49
N ILE A 280 -16.96 -21.07 6.03
CA ILE A 280 -17.85 -22.24 6.01
C ILE A 280 -17.96 -22.75 7.45
N ILE A 281 -19.17 -23.02 7.94
CA ILE A 281 -19.38 -23.51 9.31
C ILE A 281 -20.08 -24.85 9.27
N GLY A 282 -19.59 -25.81 10.05
CA GLY A 282 -20.22 -27.12 10.21
C GLY A 282 -20.13 -27.66 11.63
N PRO A 283 -20.82 -28.78 11.93
CA PRO A 283 -20.76 -29.41 13.24
C PRO A 283 -19.33 -29.75 13.64
N LYS A 284 -19.00 -29.54 14.92
CA LYS A 284 -17.61 -29.57 15.39
C LYS A 284 -16.90 -30.90 15.10
N GLU A 285 -17.58 -32.02 15.31
CA GLU A 285 -17.01 -33.36 15.09
C GLU A 285 -16.85 -33.69 13.60
N GLU A 286 -17.76 -33.22 12.76
CA GLU A 286 -17.71 -33.42 11.30
C GLU A 286 -16.59 -32.60 10.68
N VAL A 287 -16.44 -31.34 11.11
CA VAL A 287 -15.32 -30.49 10.70
C VAL A 287 -14.00 -31.10 11.19
N HIS A 288 -13.94 -31.62 12.41
CA HIS A 288 -12.72 -32.28 12.89
C HIS A 288 -12.29 -33.45 12.00
N ASP A 289 -13.23 -34.27 11.52
CA ASP A 289 -12.95 -35.35 10.56
C ASP A 289 -12.43 -34.83 9.21
N ILE A 290 -12.99 -33.73 8.68
CA ILE A 290 -12.46 -33.07 7.47
C ILE A 290 -11.04 -32.54 7.69
N MET A 291 -10.76 -31.95 8.85
CA MET A 291 -9.44 -31.37 9.14
C MET A 291 -8.35 -32.43 9.27
N GLN A 292 -8.70 -33.65 9.72
CA GLN A 292 -7.78 -34.78 9.72
C GLN A 292 -7.37 -35.17 8.29
N ASP A 293 -8.30 -35.16 7.32
CA ASP A 293 -7.97 -35.42 5.92
C ASP A 293 -7.07 -34.34 5.31
N PHE A 294 -7.22 -33.08 5.73
CA PHE A 294 -6.36 -31.98 5.30
C PHE A 294 -4.97 -32.02 5.93
N GLY A 295 -4.78 -32.79 7.01
CA GLY A 295 -3.59 -32.69 7.86
C GLY A 295 -3.48 -31.33 8.56
N ALA A 296 -4.62 -30.66 8.79
CA ALA A 296 -4.70 -29.38 9.46
C ALA A 296 -4.67 -29.58 10.99
N ILE A 297 -4.03 -28.66 11.71
CA ILE A 297 -3.90 -28.69 13.17
C ILE A 297 -4.85 -27.68 13.80
N GLN A 298 -5.47 -28.06 14.91
CA GLN A 298 -6.35 -27.14 15.63
C GLN A 298 -5.57 -25.93 16.13
N PHE A 299 -6.13 -24.75 15.89
CA PHE A 299 -5.52 -23.48 16.29
C PHE A 299 -5.75 -23.20 17.79
N ILE A 300 -5.14 -22.14 18.32
CA ILE A 300 -5.30 -21.71 19.73
C ILE A 300 -6.77 -21.38 20.06
N VAL A 301 -7.55 -21.03 19.04
CA VAL A 301 -9.00 -20.81 19.10
C VAL A 301 -9.71 -22.16 18.84
N PRO A 302 -10.61 -22.62 19.73
CA PRO A 302 -11.35 -23.86 19.51
C PRO A 302 -12.10 -23.85 18.17
N GLY A 303 -12.16 -24.96 17.43
CA GLY A 303 -12.98 -25.04 16.20
C GLY A 303 -12.37 -24.44 14.93
N GLU A 304 -11.24 -23.73 15.01
CA GLU A 304 -10.47 -23.27 13.85
C GLU A 304 -9.19 -24.10 13.66
N TYR A 305 -8.70 -24.12 12.43
CA TYR A 305 -7.60 -24.99 12.03
C TYR A 305 -6.59 -24.26 11.15
N LEU A 306 -5.31 -24.53 11.39
CA LEU A 306 -4.21 -24.08 10.56
C LEU A 306 -3.73 -25.21 9.67
N ILE A 307 -3.32 -24.86 8.47
CA ILE A 307 -2.58 -25.74 7.59
C ILE A 307 -1.22 -25.11 7.26
N ASN A 308 -0.23 -25.94 6.96
CA ASN A 308 1.04 -25.45 6.44
C ASN A 308 0.78 -24.72 5.11
N CYS A 309 1.15 -23.44 5.02
CA CYS A 309 0.98 -22.60 3.84
C CYS A 309 1.55 -23.20 2.56
N ASN A 310 2.58 -24.04 2.65
CA ASN A 310 3.21 -24.67 1.50
C ASN A 310 2.44 -25.90 1.00
N LYS A 311 1.56 -26.47 1.83
CA LYS A 311 0.71 -27.63 1.48
C LYS A 311 -0.68 -27.24 0.99
N VAL A 312 -0.97 -25.95 0.90
CA VAL A 312 -2.29 -25.44 0.49
C VAL A 312 -2.65 -25.91 -0.91
N ALA A 313 -1.69 -25.92 -1.84
CA ALA A 313 -1.90 -26.42 -3.20
C ALA A 313 -2.20 -27.92 -3.27
N ASP A 314 -1.73 -28.69 -2.27
CA ASP A 314 -1.86 -30.16 -2.20
C ASP A 314 -3.09 -30.60 -1.40
N MET A 315 -3.88 -29.67 -0.86
CA MET A 315 -5.08 -30.01 -0.09
C MET A 315 -6.07 -30.79 -0.95
N PRO A 316 -6.70 -31.84 -0.41
CA PRO A 316 -7.77 -32.52 -1.12
C PRO A 316 -8.94 -31.55 -1.35
N ILE A 317 -9.51 -31.61 -2.55
CA ILE A 317 -10.65 -30.76 -2.95
C ILE A 317 -11.83 -31.03 -2.03
N THR A 318 -12.48 -29.95 -1.57
CA THR A 318 -13.75 -30.02 -0.82
C THR A 318 -14.90 -29.86 -1.80
N THR A 319 -15.77 -30.85 -1.87
CA THR A 319 -16.90 -30.86 -2.80
C THR A 319 -18.21 -30.88 -2.03
N PHE A 320 -19.12 -29.96 -2.34
CA PHE A 320 -20.52 -30.02 -1.94
C PHE A 320 -21.35 -30.51 -3.12
N THR A 321 -22.01 -31.66 -3.00
CA THR A 321 -22.95 -32.14 -4.04
C THR A 321 -24.33 -31.56 -3.73
N LEU A 322 -24.83 -30.66 -4.59
CA LEU A 322 -26.14 -30.03 -4.47
C LEU A 322 -26.96 -30.27 -5.76
N ASN A 323 -28.15 -30.84 -5.63
CA ASN A 323 -29.03 -31.17 -6.74
C ASN A 323 -28.31 -31.94 -7.87
N GLY A 324 -27.45 -32.88 -7.49
CA GLY A 324 -26.68 -33.73 -8.42
C GLY A 324 -25.48 -33.07 -9.10
N MET A 325 -25.13 -31.83 -8.77
CA MET A 325 -23.91 -31.14 -9.25
C MET A 325 -22.87 -31.03 -8.13
N ASP A 326 -21.60 -31.27 -8.48
CA ASP A 326 -20.46 -31.16 -7.58
C ASP A 326 -19.89 -29.73 -7.60
N PHE A 327 -19.93 -29.06 -6.45
CA PHE A 327 -19.35 -27.73 -6.22
C PHE A 327 -18.01 -27.86 -5.51
N ASP A 328 -16.93 -27.85 -6.29
CA ASP A 328 -15.56 -28.02 -5.83
C ASP A 328 -14.93 -26.70 -5.33
N ILE A 329 -14.26 -26.78 -4.18
CA ILE A 329 -13.41 -25.72 -3.63
C ILE A 329 -12.01 -26.30 -3.42
N THR A 330 -11.03 -25.71 -4.09
CA THR A 330 -9.62 -26.12 -3.99
C THR A 330 -8.98 -25.56 -2.71
N GLY A 331 -7.84 -26.12 -2.30
CA GLY A 331 -7.10 -25.63 -1.14
C GLY A 331 -6.82 -24.12 -1.15
N PRO A 332 -6.27 -23.54 -2.24
CA PRO A 332 -6.03 -22.10 -2.33
C PRO A 332 -7.29 -21.24 -2.22
N GLU A 333 -8.45 -21.75 -2.64
CA GLU A 333 -9.74 -21.05 -2.55
C GLU A 333 -10.36 -21.18 -1.16
N LEU A 334 -10.00 -22.25 -0.44
CA LEU A 334 -10.49 -22.53 0.91
C LEU A 334 -9.60 -21.91 2.00
N VAL A 335 -8.35 -21.59 1.71
CA VAL A 335 -7.37 -21.13 2.70
C VAL A 335 -7.21 -19.63 2.69
N ILE A 336 -7.24 -19.06 3.89
CA ILE A 336 -7.02 -17.64 4.14
C ILE A 336 -5.57 -17.46 4.60
N GLU A 337 -4.76 -16.84 3.75
CA GLU A 337 -3.37 -16.54 4.04
C GLU A 337 -3.25 -15.20 4.77
N ASN A 338 -2.53 -15.20 5.88
CA ASN A 338 -2.16 -14.01 6.63
C ASN A 338 -0.64 -13.90 6.72
N VAL A 339 -0.11 -12.70 6.43
CA VAL A 339 1.31 -12.40 6.56
C VAL A 339 1.45 -11.35 7.66
N ASP A 340 2.14 -11.68 8.74
CA ASP A 340 2.42 -10.71 9.79
C ASP A 340 3.30 -9.58 9.20
N PRO A 341 2.85 -8.32 9.17
CA PRO A 341 3.59 -7.23 8.52
C PRO A 341 4.86 -6.84 9.30
N ASN A 342 5.00 -7.26 10.57
CA ASN A 342 6.15 -6.98 11.41
C ASN A 342 7.17 -8.12 11.40
N THR A 343 6.73 -9.38 11.27
CA THR A 343 7.62 -10.56 11.33
C THR A 343 7.81 -11.25 9.98
N GLY A 344 6.93 -10.99 9.00
CA GLY A 344 6.90 -11.68 7.71
C GLY A 344 6.39 -13.12 7.78
N THR A 345 5.94 -13.58 8.95
CA THR A 345 5.48 -14.96 9.15
C THR A 345 4.17 -15.19 8.40
N ARG A 346 4.14 -16.23 7.55
CA ARG A 346 2.94 -16.66 6.81
C ARG A 346 2.16 -17.66 7.67
N THR A 347 0.89 -17.37 7.93
CA THR A 347 -0.05 -18.26 8.62
C THR A 347 -1.22 -18.56 7.67
N CYS A 348 -1.54 -19.83 7.48
CA CYS A 348 -2.62 -20.26 6.60
C CYS A 348 -3.73 -20.92 7.40
N ILE A 349 -4.90 -20.29 7.38
CA ILE A 349 -6.07 -20.70 8.14
C ILE A 349 -7.04 -21.35 7.18
N VAL A 350 -7.56 -22.52 7.56
CA VAL A 350 -8.57 -23.20 6.74
C VAL A 350 -9.90 -22.46 6.90
N GLY A 351 -10.54 -22.10 5.79
CA GLY A 351 -11.81 -21.37 5.72
C GLY A 351 -13.04 -22.17 6.15
N ILE A 352 -12.85 -23.27 6.89
CA ILE A 352 -13.91 -24.09 7.46
C ILE A 352 -13.76 -24.12 8.97
N MET A 353 -14.87 -23.94 9.67
CA MET A 353 -14.91 -23.83 11.11
C MET A 353 -15.91 -24.81 11.75
N GLY A 354 -15.49 -25.47 12.83
CA GLY A 354 -16.29 -26.42 13.59
C GLY A 354 -17.01 -25.80 14.78
N ILE A 355 -18.32 -25.60 14.68
CA ILE A 355 -19.19 -25.10 15.76
C ILE A 355 -20.46 -25.95 15.81
N ASN A 356 -20.93 -26.27 17.03
CA ASN A 356 -22.24 -26.90 17.20
C ASN A 356 -23.33 -25.82 17.19
N LEU A 357 -24.09 -25.79 16.10
CA LEU A 357 -25.10 -24.77 15.79
C LEU A 357 -26.44 -25.01 16.48
N GLY A 358 -26.43 -25.25 17.80
CA GLY A 358 -27.64 -25.17 18.64
C GLY A 358 -28.87 -25.88 18.06
N SER A 359 -29.91 -25.12 17.71
CA SER A 359 -31.17 -25.64 17.13
C SER A 359 -31.18 -25.76 15.60
N ILE A 360 -30.10 -25.38 14.92
CA ILE A 360 -29.95 -25.42 13.46
C ILE A 360 -28.99 -26.55 13.11
N GLU A 361 -29.52 -27.69 12.66
CA GLU A 361 -28.73 -28.83 12.19
C GLU A 361 -28.41 -28.69 10.69
N ALA A 362 -27.65 -27.64 10.31
CA ALA A 362 -27.26 -27.37 8.93
C ALA A 362 -25.82 -26.84 8.83
N TRP A 363 -25.13 -27.09 7.72
CA TRP A 363 -23.87 -26.41 7.38
C TRP A 363 -24.14 -24.99 6.86
N ILE A 364 -23.21 -24.07 7.05
CA ILE A 364 -23.33 -22.71 6.52
C ILE A 364 -22.25 -22.52 5.45
N LEU A 365 -22.69 -22.21 4.24
CA LEU A 365 -21.85 -21.92 3.08
C LEU A 365 -21.66 -20.40 3.01
N GLY A 366 -20.63 -19.92 3.70
CA GLY A 366 -20.27 -18.50 3.76
C GLY A 366 -19.33 -18.06 2.64
N ASP A 367 -18.56 -17.00 2.89
CA ASP A 367 -17.66 -16.36 1.91
C ASP A 367 -16.80 -17.33 1.08
N PRO A 368 -16.13 -18.37 1.63
CA PRO A 368 -15.31 -19.28 0.83
C PRO A 368 -16.08 -19.96 -0.30
N PHE A 369 -17.35 -20.29 -0.07
CA PHE A 369 -18.22 -20.91 -1.06
C PHE A 369 -18.75 -19.86 -2.05
N ILE A 370 -19.27 -18.73 -1.55
CA ILE A 370 -19.93 -17.71 -2.39
C ILE A 370 -18.92 -17.00 -3.29
N ALA A 371 -17.74 -16.64 -2.81
CA ALA A 371 -16.73 -16.04 -3.67
C ALA A 371 -16.04 -17.05 -4.61
N ARG A 372 -16.34 -18.36 -4.49
CA ARG A 372 -15.96 -19.39 -5.48
C ARG A 372 -17.10 -19.80 -6.42
N TRP A 373 -18.36 -19.56 -6.07
CA TRP A 373 -19.50 -19.83 -6.95
C TRP A 373 -20.47 -18.66 -7.04
N TYR A 374 -20.69 -18.10 -8.24
CA TYR A 374 -21.59 -16.97 -8.45
C TYR A 374 -22.99 -17.35 -8.02
N THR A 375 -23.48 -16.66 -6.99
CA THR A 375 -24.75 -17.02 -6.36
C THR A 375 -25.83 -16.04 -6.79
N GLU A 376 -26.87 -16.57 -7.41
CA GLU A 376 -28.14 -15.90 -7.63
C GLU A 376 -29.22 -16.53 -6.73
N PHE A 377 -30.06 -15.68 -6.17
CA PHE A 377 -31.12 -16.02 -5.23
C PHE A 377 -32.47 -15.70 -5.88
N ASP A 378 -33.24 -16.73 -6.21
CA ASP A 378 -34.58 -16.59 -6.83
C ASP A 378 -35.66 -16.78 -5.78
N ALA A 379 -36.42 -15.71 -5.51
CA ALA A 379 -37.43 -15.69 -4.45
C ALA A 379 -38.83 -16.13 -4.91
N TYR A 380 -39.07 -16.39 -6.21
CA TYR A 380 -40.45 -16.49 -6.74
C TYR A 380 -40.76 -17.73 -7.60
N GLN A 381 -39.84 -18.27 -8.41
CA GLN A 381 -40.12 -19.46 -9.23
C GLN A 381 -39.80 -20.78 -8.53
N GLY A 382 -40.40 -21.01 -7.37
CA GLY A 382 -40.01 -22.11 -6.48
C GLY A 382 -38.63 -21.77 -5.92
N PRO A 383 -38.55 -21.27 -4.68
CA PRO A 383 -37.35 -20.61 -4.21
C PRO A 383 -36.14 -21.52 -4.47
N THR A 384 -35.17 -21.02 -5.20
CA THR A 384 -33.98 -21.77 -5.61
C THR A 384 -32.75 -20.91 -5.36
N VAL A 385 -31.67 -21.55 -4.93
CA VAL A 385 -30.34 -20.95 -4.91
C VAL A 385 -29.59 -21.55 -6.10
N THR A 386 -28.99 -20.71 -6.91
CA THR A 386 -28.29 -21.15 -8.11
C THR A 386 -26.84 -20.71 -8.08
N HIS A 387 -25.98 -21.55 -8.65
CA HIS A 387 -24.54 -21.39 -8.64
C HIS A 387 -23.97 -21.57 -10.03
N THR A 388 -22.95 -20.80 -10.38
CA THR A 388 -22.14 -21.02 -11.58
C THR A 388 -20.70 -20.52 -11.38
N THR A 389 -19.77 -20.88 -12.26
CA THR A 389 -18.32 -20.62 -12.01
C THR A 389 -18.02 -19.14 -12.21
N TRP A 390 -17.24 -18.50 -11.35
CA TRP A 390 -16.73 -17.14 -11.63
C TRP A 390 -15.67 -17.15 -12.73
N ILE A 391 -15.42 -15.99 -13.33
CA ILE A 391 -14.19 -15.77 -14.12
C ILE A 391 -12.98 -15.91 -13.18
N VAL A 392 -12.17 -16.96 -13.36
CA VAL A 392 -11.06 -17.28 -12.46
C VAL A 392 -9.83 -16.39 -12.78
N ASN A 393 -9.62 -15.33 -12.00
CA ASN A 393 -8.34 -14.63 -11.91
C ASN A 393 -7.49 -15.24 -10.76
N ASN A 394 -6.76 -16.33 -11.00
CA ASN A 394 -5.91 -16.91 -9.95
C ASN A 394 -4.62 -16.08 -9.75
N TYR A 395 -4.56 -15.36 -8.63
CA TYR A 395 -3.35 -14.78 -8.06
C TYR A 395 -2.68 -15.76 -7.09
N CYS A 396 -1.55 -16.34 -7.47
CA CYS A 396 -0.56 -16.78 -6.49
C CYS A 396 0.83 -16.82 -7.11
N VAL A 397 1.80 -16.35 -6.31
CA VAL A 397 3.26 -16.29 -6.55
C VAL A 397 3.72 -15.13 -7.43
N PHE A 398 4.06 -13.99 -6.81
CA PHE A 398 5.41 -13.38 -6.82
C PHE A 398 5.41 -12.06 -6.02
N ASN A 399 5.86 -12.14 -4.76
CA ASN A 399 6.25 -10.98 -3.99
C ASN A 399 7.58 -10.44 -4.54
N ILE A 400 7.53 -9.39 -5.38
CA ILE A 400 8.67 -8.50 -5.62
C ILE A 400 8.19 -7.05 -5.46
N ILE A 401 8.48 -6.49 -4.28
CA ILE A 401 8.57 -5.04 -3.98
C ILE A 401 7.36 -4.21 -4.47
N THR A 402 6.26 -4.25 -3.73
CA THR A 402 5.20 -3.23 -3.83
C THR A 402 5.68 -1.92 -3.23
N LEU A 403 6.00 -0.96 -4.10
CA LEU A 403 5.82 0.46 -3.84
C LEU A 403 4.47 0.85 -4.40
N SER A 404 3.47 1.07 -3.54
CA SER A 404 2.35 1.95 -3.85
C SER A 404 1.54 2.20 -2.59
N HIS A 405 1.65 3.41 -2.03
CA HIS A 405 0.69 3.91 -1.07
C HIS A 405 0.11 5.22 -1.60
N GLN A 406 -1.04 5.10 -2.26
CA GLN A 406 -1.92 6.18 -2.73
C GLN A 406 -1.60 6.82 -4.09
N MET A 407 -2.07 6.14 -5.14
CA MET A 407 -2.95 6.72 -6.15
C MET A 407 -4.02 5.65 -6.45
N GLU A 408 -5.26 6.03 -6.78
CA GLU A 408 -6.36 5.13 -7.21
C GLU A 408 -5.94 4.36 -8.50
N THR A 409 -5.07 3.35 -8.40
CA THR A 409 -4.40 2.74 -9.55
C THR A 409 -4.81 1.31 -9.80
N PHE A 410 -5.42 1.12 -10.96
CA PHE A 410 -5.49 -0.13 -11.69
C PHE A 410 -4.09 -0.75 -11.87
N ASN A 411 -3.96 -2.06 -11.64
CA ASN A 411 -2.72 -2.83 -11.71
C ASN A 411 -2.73 -3.74 -12.96
N CYS A 412 -1.61 -3.84 -13.69
CA CYS A 412 -1.49 -4.80 -14.80
C CYS A 412 -1.26 -6.24 -14.30
N GLN A 413 -0.75 -6.41 -13.08
CA GLN A 413 -0.45 -7.70 -12.45
C GLN A 413 -1.64 -8.67 -12.57
N PRO A 414 -2.88 -8.19 -12.42
CA PRO A 414 -4.05 -8.95 -12.72
C PRO A 414 -4.06 -9.81 -13.98
N LEU A 415 -3.86 -9.17 -15.12
CA LEU A 415 -3.83 -9.85 -16.41
C LEU A 415 -2.58 -10.72 -16.56
N LEU A 416 -1.44 -10.24 -16.07
CA LEU A 416 -0.17 -10.93 -16.19
C LEU A 416 -0.22 -12.31 -15.51
N ASP A 417 -0.85 -12.39 -14.34
CA ASP A 417 -1.00 -13.65 -13.60
C ASP A 417 -2.00 -14.58 -14.27
N ARG A 418 -3.12 -14.04 -14.82
CA ARG A 418 -4.04 -14.82 -15.64
C ARG A 418 -3.35 -15.46 -16.84
N LEU A 419 -2.59 -14.66 -17.60
CA LEU A 419 -1.86 -15.16 -18.77
C LEU A 419 -0.77 -16.17 -18.37
N THR A 420 -0.10 -15.94 -17.24
CA THR A 420 0.90 -16.86 -16.69
C THR A 420 0.26 -18.21 -16.31
N LEU A 421 -0.85 -18.19 -15.59
CA LEU A 421 -1.61 -19.38 -15.22
C LEU A 421 -2.07 -20.16 -16.46
N VAL A 422 -2.60 -19.47 -17.47
CA VAL A 422 -3.02 -20.09 -18.74
C VAL A 422 -1.84 -20.80 -19.40
N MET A 423 -0.67 -20.17 -19.43
CA MET A 423 0.52 -20.78 -20.00
C MET A 423 1.03 -21.97 -19.17
N VAL A 424 0.91 -21.93 -17.85
CA VAL A 424 1.23 -23.06 -16.95
C VAL A 424 0.28 -24.23 -17.23
N ARG A 425 -1.04 -24.00 -17.15
CA ARG A 425 -2.08 -25.06 -17.25
C ARG A 425 -2.08 -25.79 -18.59
N THR A 426 -1.77 -25.08 -19.66
CA THR A 426 -1.81 -25.63 -21.03
C THR A 426 -0.49 -26.25 -21.45
N GLY A 427 0.53 -26.23 -20.59
CA GLY A 427 1.89 -26.68 -20.88
C GLY A 427 2.67 -25.73 -21.81
N ALA A 428 2.08 -24.62 -22.26
CA ALA A 428 2.74 -23.64 -23.12
C ALA A 428 3.95 -22.99 -22.44
N LEU A 429 3.98 -22.89 -21.10
CA LEU A 429 5.13 -22.41 -20.35
C LEU A 429 6.38 -23.27 -20.57
N SER A 430 6.20 -24.58 -20.77
CA SER A 430 7.31 -25.49 -21.09
C SER A 430 7.91 -25.23 -22.48
N GLU A 431 7.09 -24.85 -23.47
CA GLU A 431 7.58 -24.46 -24.79
C GLU A 431 8.21 -23.04 -24.78
N PHE A 432 7.72 -22.16 -23.92
CA PHE A 432 8.32 -20.84 -23.66
C PHE A 432 9.68 -20.95 -22.98
N SER A 433 9.83 -21.84 -21.99
CA SER A 433 11.08 -22.00 -21.24
C SER A 433 12.24 -22.50 -22.10
N LYS A 434 11.95 -23.28 -23.17
CA LYS A 434 12.94 -23.74 -24.17
C LYS A 434 13.57 -22.64 -25.02
N ARG A 435 13.00 -21.43 -25.03
CA ARG A 435 13.56 -20.28 -25.77
C ARG A 435 14.74 -19.72 -25.01
N GLU A 436 15.87 -19.52 -25.67
CA GLU A 436 17.13 -19.12 -25.02
C GLU A 436 17.24 -17.60 -24.91
N THR A 437 16.81 -16.88 -25.95
CA THR A 437 16.96 -15.42 -26.01
C THR A 437 15.68 -14.68 -25.61
N PRO A 438 15.77 -13.46 -25.05
CA PRO A 438 14.60 -12.60 -24.84
C PRO A 438 13.78 -12.40 -26.11
N LEU A 439 14.42 -12.22 -27.27
CA LEU A 439 13.71 -12.02 -28.54
C LEU A 439 12.87 -13.23 -28.95
N GLU A 440 13.39 -14.45 -28.77
CA GLU A 440 12.62 -15.67 -29.05
C GLU A 440 11.44 -15.84 -28.09
N LYS A 441 11.62 -15.52 -26.80
CA LYS A 441 10.55 -15.53 -25.78
C LYS A 441 9.43 -14.55 -26.14
N ILE A 442 9.79 -13.33 -26.51
CA ILE A 442 8.85 -12.28 -26.92
C ILE A 442 8.09 -12.70 -28.18
N LYS A 443 8.78 -13.18 -29.21
CA LYS A 443 8.15 -13.65 -30.45
C LYS A 443 7.19 -14.80 -30.20
N TYR A 444 7.58 -15.75 -29.35
CA TYR A 444 6.73 -16.85 -28.94
C TYR A 444 5.43 -16.35 -28.32
N CYS A 445 5.49 -15.44 -27.32
CA CYS A 445 4.29 -14.88 -26.70
C CYS A 445 3.41 -14.09 -27.69
N LEU A 446 4.02 -13.31 -28.59
CA LEU A 446 3.29 -12.51 -29.58
C LEU A 446 2.59 -13.33 -30.68
N GLU A 447 2.97 -14.59 -30.86
CA GLU A 447 2.41 -15.54 -31.82
C GLU A 447 1.58 -16.65 -31.15
N ALA A 448 1.62 -16.74 -29.81
CA ALA A 448 0.98 -17.80 -29.04
C ALA A 448 -0.54 -17.73 -29.16
N LYS A 449 -1.12 -18.84 -29.63
CA LYS A 449 -2.55 -19.13 -29.57
C LYS A 449 -2.73 -20.35 -28.68
N VAL A 450 -3.12 -20.09 -27.45
CA VAL A 450 -3.19 -21.12 -26.42
C VAL A 450 -4.60 -21.69 -26.39
N LEU A 451 -4.72 -23.00 -26.61
CA LEU A 451 -5.99 -23.72 -26.45
C LEU A 451 -6.17 -24.00 -24.95
N TYR A 452 -7.08 -23.27 -24.31
CA TYR A 452 -7.36 -23.44 -22.88
C TYR A 452 -8.42 -24.53 -22.67
N GLU A 453 -9.46 -24.53 -23.52
CA GLU A 453 -10.52 -25.54 -23.59
C GLU A 453 -10.83 -25.88 -25.06
N PRO A 454 -11.55 -26.98 -25.37
CA PRO A 454 -11.83 -27.40 -26.75
C PRO A 454 -12.35 -26.28 -27.68
N ASP A 455 -13.15 -25.37 -27.11
CA ASP A 455 -13.76 -24.25 -27.82
C ASP A 455 -13.18 -22.87 -27.45
N PHE A 456 -12.29 -22.77 -26.45
CA PHE A 456 -11.74 -21.50 -25.98
C PHE A 456 -10.25 -21.36 -26.29
N ARG A 457 -9.92 -20.35 -27.12
CA ARG A 457 -8.55 -20.02 -27.53
C ARG A 457 -8.18 -18.63 -27.06
N ILE A 458 -7.14 -18.54 -26.25
CA ILE A 458 -6.58 -17.26 -25.79
C ILE A 458 -5.48 -16.83 -26.76
N ASN A 459 -5.61 -15.62 -27.28
CA ASN A 459 -4.58 -14.96 -28.08
C ASN A 459 -3.91 -13.88 -27.22
N ILE A 460 -2.69 -14.14 -26.78
CA ILE A 460 -1.96 -13.26 -25.85
C ILE A 460 -1.87 -11.82 -26.39
N ARG A 461 -1.71 -11.65 -27.70
CA ARG A 461 -1.64 -10.32 -28.32
C ARG A 461 -2.96 -9.56 -28.20
N GLU A 462 -4.09 -10.23 -28.41
CA GLU A 462 -5.42 -9.62 -28.34
C GLU A 462 -5.75 -9.23 -26.88
N GLU A 463 -5.42 -10.11 -25.93
CA GLU A 463 -5.56 -9.83 -24.49
C GLU A 463 -4.79 -8.59 -24.05
N ILE A 464 -3.54 -8.47 -24.49
CA ILE A 464 -2.72 -7.28 -24.21
C ILE A 464 -3.32 -6.04 -24.87
N GLN A 465 -3.84 -6.14 -26.10
CA GLN A 465 -4.44 -4.99 -26.77
C GLN A 465 -5.70 -4.50 -26.04
N ASN A 466 -6.57 -5.42 -25.61
CA ASN A 466 -7.77 -5.10 -24.84
C ASN A 466 -7.42 -4.40 -23.52
N LEU A 467 -6.37 -4.86 -22.84
CA LEU A 467 -5.86 -4.20 -21.63
C LEU A 467 -5.39 -2.78 -21.92
N LEU A 468 -4.60 -2.60 -22.98
CA LEU A 468 -4.08 -1.29 -23.37
C LEU A 468 -5.21 -0.31 -23.66
N GLU A 469 -6.28 -0.72 -24.31
CA GLU A 469 -7.45 0.13 -24.57
C GLU A 469 -8.08 0.65 -23.27
N VAL A 470 -8.28 -0.22 -22.28
CA VAL A 470 -8.80 0.17 -20.95
C VAL A 470 -7.85 1.12 -20.23
N LEU A 471 -6.55 0.85 -20.29
CA LEU A 471 -5.52 1.68 -19.66
C LEU A 471 -5.42 3.06 -20.32
N TYR A 472 -5.55 3.13 -21.63
CA TYR A 472 -5.52 4.39 -22.38
C TYR A 472 -6.71 5.28 -22.03
N ASP A 473 -7.92 4.73 -21.94
CA ASP A 473 -9.11 5.52 -21.57
C ASP A 473 -8.95 6.17 -20.19
N ARG A 474 -8.42 5.43 -19.21
CA ARG A 474 -8.10 5.98 -17.88
C ARG A 474 -7.03 7.06 -17.93
N CYS A 475 -5.96 6.82 -18.68
CA CYS A 475 -4.91 7.82 -18.88
C CYS A 475 -5.48 9.12 -19.47
N ASP A 476 -6.41 9.01 -20.42
CA ASP A 476 -7.08 10.15 -21.05
C ASP A 476 -8.04 10.88 -20.08
N GLY A 477 -8.72 10.13 -19.20
CA GLY A 477 -9.55 10.67 -18.11
C GLY A 477 -8.76 11.48 -17.06
N HIS A 478 -7.44 11.30 -16.97
CA HIS A 478 -6.54 12.02 -16.07
C HIS A 478 -5.89 13.25 -16.73
N GLY A 479 -6.38 13.69 -17.88
CA GLY A 479 -5.98 14.95 -18.50
C GLY A 479 -6.25 16.20 -17.65
N LYS A 480 -5.62 17.31 -18.04
CA LYS A 480 -5.90 18.65 -17.48
C LYS A 480 -7.33 19.07 -17.83
N CYS A 481 -8.03 19.68 -16.88
CA CYS A 481 -9.45 20.02 -17.00
C CYS A 481 -9.74 21.41 -16.44
N GLU A 482 -10.31 22.30 -17.27
CA GLU A 482 -10.67 23.66 -16.89
C GLU A 482 -11.66 23.69 -15.72
N LYS A 483 -12.67 22.80 -15.75
CA LYS A 483 -13.69 22.72 -14.69
C LYS A 483 -13.05 22.42 -13.33
N SER A 484 -12.18 21.41 -13.27
CA SER A 484 -11.45 21.02 -12.06
C SER A 484 -10.52 22.14 -11.57
N ALA A 485 -9.84 22.84 -12.48
CA ALA A 485 -9.00 23.99 -12.14
C ALA A 485 -9.82 25.11 -11.50
N VAL A 486 -10.98 25.45 -12.08
CA VAL A 486 -11.89 26.46 -11.52
C VAL A 486 -12.39 26.07 -10.13
N ASP A 487 -12.75 24.80 -9.92
CA ASP A 487 -13.21 24.30 -8.62
C ASP A 487 -12.12 24.41 -7.55
N ALA A 488 -10.89 24.00 -7.87
CA ALA A 488 -9.74 24.15 -6.98
C ALA A 488 -9.45 25.61 -6.65
N LYS A 489 -9.50 26.52 -7.64
CA LYS A 489 -9.36 27.97 -7.43
C LYS A 489 -10.43 28.52 -6.48
N ILE A 490 -11.69 28.08 -6.62
CA ILE A 490 -12.79 28.51 -5.74
C ILE A 490 -12.53 28.06 -4.30
N LYS A 491 -12.12 26.80 -4.11
CA LYS A 491 -11.74 26.26 -2.79
C LYS A 491 -10.58 27.05 -2.18
N GLY A 492 -9.51 27.29 -2.94
CA GLY A 492 -8.37 28.09 -2.49
C GLY A 492 -8.76 29.52 -2.11
N SER A 493 -9.66 30.15 -2.87
CA SER A 493 -10.17 31.49 -2.56
C SER A 493 -10.99 31.51 -1.27
N LYS A 494 -11.80 30.47 -1.00
CA LYS A 494 -12.53 30.32 0.27
C LYS A 494 -11.57 30.15 1.45
N ALA A 495 -10.52 29.33 1.30
CA ALA A 495 -9.52 29.12 2.34
C ALA A 495 -8.72 30.40 2.64
N TYR A 496 -8.31 31.14 1.60
CA TYR A 496 -7.62 32.41 1.73
C TYR A 496 -8.46 33.46 2.49
N MET A 497 -9.76 33.58 2.17
CA MET A 497 -10.66 34.47 2.91
C MET A 497 -10.80 34.10 4.40
N LYS A 498 -10.62 32.82 4.74
CA LYS A 498 -10.62 32.32 6.12
C LYS A 498 -9.25 32.39 6.81
N LYS A 499 -8.23 32.97 6.16
CA LYS A 499 -6.84 33.02 6.64
C LYS A 499 -6.22 31.65 6.93
N ARG A 500 -6.62 30.64 6.14
CA ARG A 500 -6.04 29.29 6.20
C ARG A 500 -4.99 29.15 5.09
N ASP A 501 -3.82 29.74 5.32
CA ASP A 501 -2.84 29.94 4.25
C ASP A 501 -2.28 28.64 3.68
N GLY A 502 -2.03 27.63 4.52
CA GLY A 502 -1.59 26.29 4.06
C GLY A 502 -2.63 25.59 3.18
N GLU A 503 -3.90 25.63 3.59
CA GLU A 503 -5.02 25.08 2.80
C GLU A 503 -5.19 25.84 1.47
N ALA A 504 -5.09 27.18 1.51
CA ALA A 504 -5.17 28.02 0.32
C ALA A 504 -4.04 27.74 -0.67
N LEU A 505 -2.80 27.65 -0.18
CA LEU A 505 -1.61 27.34 -0.98
C LEU A 505 -1.75 25.98 -1.67
N SER A 506 -2.14 24.95 -0.91
CA SER A 506 -2.39 23.60 -1.44
C SER A 506 -3.44 23.61 -2.55
N LYS A 507 -4.58 24.30 -2.35
CA LYS A 507 -5.64 24.38 -3.36
C LYS A 507 -5.26 25.20 -4.60
N TYR A 508 -4.42 26.23 -4.47
CA TYR A 508 -3.88 26.93 -5.64
C TYR A 508 -2.84 26.11 -6.40
N ASN A 509 -2.03 25.30 -5.72
CA ASN A 509 -1.14 24.33 -6.36
C ASN A 509 -1.93 23.28 -7.16
N GLU A 510 -3.01 22.76 -6.56
CA GLU A 510 -3.96 21.86 -7.25
C GLU A 510 -4.57 22.54 -8.48
N CYS A 511 -5.01 23.80 -8.37
CA CYS A 511 -5.53 24.56 -9.51
C CYS A 511 -4.54 24.65 -10.68
N LEU A 512 -3.27 24.97 -10.40
CA LEU A 512 -2.24 25.10 -11.43
C LEU A 512 -1.99 23.77 -12.15
N ARG A 513 -1.94 22.65 -11.40
CA ARG A 513 -1.82 21.30 -11.97
C ARG A 513 -2.96 20.93 -12.91
N MET A 514 -4.18 21.31 -12.57
CA MET A 514 -5.37 20.97 -13.34
C MET A 514 -5.57 21.87 -14.57
N ALA A 515 -5.01 23.08 -14.57
CA ALA A 515 -5.26 24.08 -15.61
C ALA A 515 -4.59 23.72 -16.95
N PRO A 516 -5.35 23.63 -18.06
CA PRO A 516 -4.79 23.56 -19.41
C PRO A 516 -3.85 24.74 -19.74
N PRO A 517 -2.88 24.60 -20.66
CA PRO A 517 -1.95 25.69 -21.00
C PRO A 517 -2.63 27.01 -21.41
N ASP A 518 -3.71 26.93 -22.20
CA ASP A 518 -4.47 28.10 -22.67
C ASP A 518 -5.61 28.53 -21.70
N SER A 519 -5.58 28.03 -20.47
CA SER A 519 -6.63 28.28 -19.48
C SER A 519 -6.67 29.75 -19.06
N PRO A 520 -7.83 30.42 -19.09
CA PRO A 520 -7.98 31.77 -18.51
C PRO A 520 -7.87 31.75 -16.98
N THR A 521 -7.99 30.57 -16.35
CA THR A 521 -7.84 30.37 -14.91
C THR A 521 -6.37 30.35 -14.49
N LEU A 522 -5.45 29.91 -15.36
CA LEU A 522 -4.03 29.77 -15.06
C LEU A 522 -3.36 31.06 -14.57
N PRO A 523 -3.43 32.23 -15.27
CA PRO A 523 -2.82 33.47 -14.78
C PRO A 523 -3.47 33.96 -13.48
N ILE A 524 -4.76 33.67 -13.27
CA ILE A 524 -5.49 34.03 -12.05
C ILE A 524 -5.01 33.17 -10.86
N ALA A 525 -4.72 31.89 -11.09
CA ALA A 525 -4.22 30.99 -10.07
C ALA A 525 -2.83 31.42 -9.57
N PHE A 526 -1.89 31.74 -10.46
CA PHE A 526 -0.58 32.31 -10.08
C PHE A 526 -0.74 33.62 -9.29
N ALA A 527 -1.58 34.53 -9.80
CA ALA A 527 -1.85 35.78 -9.12
C ALA A 527 -2.47 35.57 -7.72
N ASN A 528 -3.32 34.56 -7.53
CA ASN A 528 -3.90 34.27 -6.21
C ASN A 528 -2.90 33.58 -5.28
N ARG A 529 -2.08 32.66 -5.80
CA ARG A 529 -1.00 32.01 -5.04
C ARG A 529 0.02 33.04 -4.53
N SER A 530 0.41 34.02 -5.36
CA SER A 530 1.24 35.16 -4.95
C SER A 530 0.66 35.93 -3.75
N ALA A 531 -0.66 36.03 -3.63
CA ALA A 531 -1.30 36.75 -2.53
C ALA A 531 -1.14 36.01 -1.20
N VAL A 532 -1.25 34.68 -1.23
CA VAL A 532 -0.97 33.81 -0.08
C VAL A 532 0.50 33.93 0.30
N LEU A 533 1.41 33.89 -0.67
CA LEU A 533 2.86 33.99 -0.43
C LEU A 533 3.25 35.31 0.22
N VAL A 534 2.67 36.44 -0.21
CA VAL A 534 2.86 37.74 0.45
C VAL A 534 2.37 37.72 1.90
N GLN A 535 1.23 37.08 2.19
CA GLN A 535 0.73 36.95 3.56
C GLN A 535 1.64 36.07 4.44
N MET A 536 2.31 35.09 3.83
CA MET A 536 3.31 34.23 4.46
C MET A 536 4.72 34.84 4.51
N ALA A 537 4.89 36.10 4.09
CA ALA A 537 6.18 36.80 3.98
C ALA A 537 7.23 36.11 3.07
N LYS A 538 6.77 35.38 2.04
CA LYS A 538 7.61 34.75 1.00
C LYS A 538 7.65 35.64 -0.25
N TYR A 539 8.38 36.74 -0.16
CA TYR A 539 8.30 37.83 -1.14
C TYR A 539 8.94 37.50 -2.49
N GLU A 540 10.09 36.83 -2.51
CA GLU A 540 10.77 36.39 -3.74
C GLU A 540 9.93 35.36 -4.50
N ASP A 541 9.40 34.36 -3.79
CA ASP A 541 8.48 33.37 -4.36
C ASP A 541 7.22 34.04 -4.95
N ALA A 542 6.69 35.05 -4.26
CA ALA A 542 5.55 35.81 -4.74
C ALA A 542 5.89 36.58 -6.03
N LEU A 543 7.07 37.20 -6.13
CA LEU A 543 7.53 37.89 -7.34
C LEU A 543 7.58 36.95 -8.55
N HIS A 544 8.10 35.73 -8.37
CA HIS A 544 8.11 34.73 -9.44
C HIS A 544 6.69 34.36 -9.93
N ASP A 545 5.73 34.22 -9.01
CA ASP A 545 4.33 33.96 -9.40
C ASP A 545 3.66 35.18 -10.07
N LEU A 546 4.03 36.41 -9.69
CA LEU A 546 3.55 37.61 -10.36
C LEU A 546 4.05 37.68 -11.81
N ASP A 547 5.33 37.38 -12.05
CA ASP A 547 5.91 37.31 -13.39
C ASP A 547 5.20 36.25 -14.26
N ARG A 548 4.97 35.05 -13.70
CA ARG A 548 4.25 33.97 -14.37
C ARG A 548 2.81 34.34 -14.71
N ALA A 549 2.12 35.03 -13.81
CA ALA A 549 0.77 35.53 -14.08
C ALA A 549 0.77 36.51 -15.26
N GLU A 550 1.74 37.43 -15.31
CA GLU A 550 1.88 38.42 -16.39
C GLU A 550 2.16 37.74 -17.75
N VAL A 551 3.10 36.78 -17.79
CA VAL A 551 3.44 35.99 -18.99
C VAL A 551 2.25 35.14 -19.46
N ALA A 552 1.50 34.54 -18.54
CA ALA A 552 0.31 33.74 -18.84
C ALA A 552 -0.93 34.58 -19.23
N GLY A 553 -0.78 35.90 -19.41
CA GLY A 553 -1.86 36.76 -19.92
C GLY A 553 -2.85 37.24 -18.87
N TYR A 554 -2.39 37.61 -17.67
CA TYR A 554 -3.28 38.14 -16.62
C TYR A 554 -4.14 39.34 -17.09
N PRO A 555 -5.46 39.36 -16.81
CA PRO A 555 -6.37 40.35 -17.37
C PRO A 555 -5.95 41.80 -17.12
N SER A 556 -5.90 42.62 -18.18
CA SER A 556 -5.48 44.03 -18.11
C SER A 556 -6.29 44.86 -17.11
N SER A 557 -7.57 44.55 -16.93
CA SER A 557 -8.46 45.22 -15.95
C SER A 557 -8.07 44.96 -14.49
N LEU A 558 -7.29 43.92 -14.23
CA LEU A 558 -6.86 43.51 -12.89
C LEU A 558 -5.36 43.79 -12.61
N GLN A 559 -4.60 44.28 -13.60
CA GLN A 559 -3.16 44.50 -13.50
C GLN A 559 -2.72 45.38 -12.31
N HIS A 560 -3.57 46.31 -11.88
CA HIS A 560 -3.34 47.10 -10.67
C HIS A 560 -3.06 46.24 -9.42
N LYS A 561 -3.66 45.04 -9.32
CA LYS A 561 -3.45 44.11 -8.20
C LYS A 561 -2.07 43.46 -8.22
N LEU A 562 -1.55 43.12 -9.40
CA LEU A 562 -0.19 42.55 -9.52
C LEU A 562 0.84 43.61 -9.15
N LEU A 563 0.71 44.82 -9.71
CA LEU A 563 1.62 45.93 -9.41
C LEU A 563 1.63 46.27 -7.91
N ALA A 564 0.46 46.37 -7.28
CA ALA A 564 0.37 46.63 -5.85
C ALA A 564 1.12 45.58 -5.00
N ARG A 565 1.00 44.28 -5.34
CA ARG A 565 1.75 43.21 -4.66
C ARG A 565 3.24 43.24 -4.98
N ARG A 566 3.62 43.52 -6.23
CA ARG A 566 5.01 43.65 -6.68
C ARG A 566 5.74 44.74 -5.89
N ILE A 567 5.08 45.89 -5.69
CA ILE A 567 5.60 46.98 -4.86
C ILE A 567 5.80 46.52 -3.41
N LYS A 568 4.81 45.83 -2.81
CA LYS A 568 4.94 45.28 -1.44
C LYS A 568 6.12 44.33 -1.30
N CYS A 569 6.30 43.42 -2.26
CA CYS A 569 7.40 42.46 -2.26
C CYS A 569 8.75 43.16 -2.37
N HIS A 570 8.96 43.99 -3.40
CA HIS A 570 10.22 44.73 -3.59
C HIS A 570 10.56 45.65 -2.42
N THR A 571 9.55 46.32 -1.83
CA THR A 571 9.74 47.14 -0.64
C THR A 571 10.20 46.29 0.55
N ALA A 572 9.61 45.12 0.76
CA ALA A 572 9.95 44.24 1.87
C ALA A 572 11.37 43.62 1.76
N ILE A 573 11.85 43.38 0.54
CA ILE A 573 13.19 42.80 0.27
C ILE A 573 14.28 43.86 0.02
N GLY A 574 13.95 45.15 0.17
CA GLY A 574 14.90 46.27 0.01
C GLY A 574 15.22 46.66 -1.44
N GLN A 575 14.50 46.13 -2.42
CA GLN A 575 14.62 46.50 -3.84
C GLN A 575 13.81 47.77 -4.15
N LEU A 576 14.25 48.89 -3.58
CA LEU A 576 13.46 50.13 -3.57
C LEU A 576 13.32 50.79 -4.95
N GLU A 577 14.27 50.60 -5.87
CA GLU A 577 14.18 51.17 -7.22
C GLU A 577 13.09 50.47 -8.03
N GLU A 578 13.06 49.13 -7.99
CA GLU A 578 12.06 48.30 -8.63
C GLU A 578 10.65 48.59 -8.06
N ALA A 579 10.56 48.78 -6.75
CA ALA A 579 9.31 49.20 -6.10
C ALA A 579 8.82 50.57 -6.59
N ARG A 580 9.72 51.56 -6.74
CA ARG A 580 9.37 52.89 -7.25
C ARG A 580 8.96 52.86 -8.72
N GLU A 581 9.62 52.07 -9.54
CA GLU A 581 9.24 51.89 -10.95
C GLU A 581 7.84 51.27 -11.07
N ALA A 582 7.57 50.20 -10.32
CA ALA A 582 6.25 49.56 -10.28
C ALA A 582 5.16 50.51 -9.76
N LEU A 583 5.48 51.35 -8.77
CA LEU A 583 4.57 52.39 -8.24
C LEU A 583 4.26 53.45 -9.30
N GLN A 584 5.26 53.88 -10.07
CA GLN A 584 5.06 54.84 -11.16
C GLN A 584 4.17 54.24 -12.26
N ARG A 585 4.35 52.95 -12.60
CA ARG A 585 3.46 52.23 -13.52
C ARG A 585 2.02 52.17 -12.99
N LEU A 586 1.84 51.91 -11.69
CA LEU A 586 0.52 51.84 -11.05
C LEU A 586 -0.23 53.18 -11.11
N LYS A 587 0.46 54.29 -10.82
CA LYS A 587 -0.12 55.65 -10.87
C LYS A 587 -0.60 56.08 -12.26
N ASN A 588 0.10 55.61 -13.30
CA ASN A 588 -0.20 55.95 -14.69
C ASN A 588 -1.22 55.00 -15.35
N MET A 589 -1.72 53.99 -14.62
CA MET A 589 -2.62 52.99 -15.18
C MET A 589 -4.03 53.57 -15.41
N PRO A 590 -4.64 53.36 -16.60
CA PRO A 590 -6.02 53.77 -16.85
C PRO A 590 -6.99 52.88 -16.06
N LEU A 591 -7.69 53.47 -15.08
CA LEU A 591 -8.62 52.77 -14.18
C LEU A 591 -10.03 53.36 -14.27
N LEU A 592 -11.03 52.48 -14.10
CA LEU A 592 -12.42 52.89 -13.95
C LEU A 592 -12.62 53.70 -12.64
N PRO A 593 -13.54 54.68 -12.59
CA PRO A 593 -13.68 55.58 -11.44
C PRO A 593 -13.85 54.88 -10.09
N ASN A 594 -14.64 53.80 -10.05
CA ASN A 594 -14.91 53.00 -8.86
C ASN A 594 -13.69 52.19 -8.37
N ILE A 595 -12.73 51.88 -9.25
CA ILE A 595 -11.49 51.19 -8.91
C ILE A 595 -10.42 52.22 -8.52
N LYS A 596 -10.40 53.36 -9.22
CA LYS A 596 -9.40 54.43 -9.02
C LYS A 596 -9.36 54.92 -7.57
N GLU A 597 -10.51 55.18 -6.95
CA GLU A 597 -10.56 55.62 -5.54
C GLU A 597 -9.89 54.63 -4.58
N LYS A 598 -10.11 53.32 -4.80
CA LYS A 598 -9.51 52.26 -3.98
C LYS A 598 -8.01 52.14 -4.21
N VAL A 599 -7.57 52.26 -5.46
CA VAL A 599 -6.16 52.19 -5.83
C VAL A 599 -5.40 53.42 -5.34
N ASP A 600 -5.98 54.62 -5.42
CA ASP A 600 -5.34 55.86 -4.92
C ASP A 600 -5.08 55.77 -3.41
N LYS A 601 -5.99 55.14 -2.64
CA LYS A 601 -5.78 54.85 -1.22
C LYS A 601 -4.64 53.85 -1.00
N GLU A 602 -4.62 52.74 -1.76
CA GLU A 602 -3.55 51.74 -1.66
C GLU A 602 -2.19 52.31 -2.10
N VAL A 603 -2.15 53.20 -3.09
CA VAL A 603 -0.94 53.93 -3.52
C VAL A 603 -0.38 54.78 -2.38
N ALA A 604 -1.22 55.52 -1.65
CA ALA A 604 -0.78 56.30 -0.49
C ALA A 604 -0.19 55.42 0.62
N GLU A 605 -0.76 54.24 0.87
CA GLU A 605 -0.23 53.26 1.82
C GLU A 605 1.13 52.70 1.38
N LEU A 606 1.29 52.38 0.09
CA LEU A 606 2.54 51.90 -0.49
C LEU A 606 3.65 52.97 -0.48
N GLU A 607 3.30 54.23 -0.76
CA GLU A 607 4.22 55.37 -0.66
C GLU A 607 4.73 55.57 0.77
N ALA A 608 3.83 55.46 1.76
CA ALA A 608 4.20 55.55 3.16
C ALA A 608 5.13 54.40 3.57
N ALA A 609 4.87 53.17 3.10
CA ALA A 609 5.73 52.01 3.36
C ALA A 609 7.12 52.18 2.72
N LEU A 610 7.20 52.72 1.50
CA LEU A 610 8.46 53.03 0.81
C LEU A 610 9.29 54.14 1.48
N ALA A 611 8.65 55.01 2.26
CA ALA A 611 9.29 56.09 3.01
C ALA A 611 9.71 55.69 4.43
N ALA A 612 9.35 54.49 4.89
CA ALA A 612 9.71 53.99 6.22
C ALA A 612 11.19 53.53 6.28
N PRO A 613 11.86 53.59 7.45
CA PRO A 613 13.22 53.09 7.61
C PRO A 613 13.30 51.59 7.34
N GLU A 614 14.42 51.14 6.76
CA GLU A 614 14.62 49.75 6.33
C GLU A 614 14.33 48.73 7.45
N PRO A 615 13.45 47.74 7.21
CA PRO A 615 13.39 46.56 8.05
C PRO A 615 14.63 45.69 7.79
N ALA A 616 15.32 45.30 8.86
CA ALA A 616 16.42 44.34 8.80
C ALA A 616 15.87 42.93 8.52
N HIS A 617 15.73 42.56 7.24
CA HIS A 617 15.44 41.19 6.85
C HIS A 617 16.74 40.48 6.41
N SER A 618 17.22 39.59 7.26
CA SER A 618 18.12 38.52 6.86
C SER A 618 17.27 37.38 6.29
N ASN A 619 17.27 37.20 4.97
CA ASN A 619 16.70 35.99 4.39
C ASN A 619 17.55 34.78 4.80
N PRO A 620 16.95 33.71 5.35
CA PRO A 620 17.64 32.44 5.45
C PRO A 620 17.83 31.92 4.02
N THR A 621 19.02 32.11 3.46
CA THR A 621 19.42 31.45 2.22
C THR A 621 19.34 29.95 2.46
N GLN A 622 18.56 29.24 1.66
CA GLN A 622 18.46 27.79 1.75
C GLN A 622 19.84 27.21 1.40
N VAL A 623 20.60 26.78 2.41
CA VAL A 623 21.92 26.19 2.21
C VAL A 623 21.68 24.81 1.61
N LEU A 624 22.08 24.60 0.36
CA LEU A 624 22.06 23.29 -0.27
C LEU A 624 23.27 22.48 0.21
N PRO A 625 23.11 21.17 0.48
CA PRO A 625 24.23 20.32 0.88
C PRO A 625 25.30 20.30 -0.22
N THR A 626 26.57 20.37 0.19
CA THR A 626 27.68 20.32 -0.76
C THR A 626 28.02 18.88 -1.11
N VAL A 627 28.29 18.62 -2.40
CA VAL A 627 28.75 17.29 -2.84
C VAL A 627 30.12 17.01 -2.23
N PRO A 628 30.27 15.93 -1.44
CA PRO A 628 31.51 15.70 -0.72
C PRO A 628 32.63 15.20 -1.65
N GLY A 629 33.87 15.57 -1.35
CA GLY A 629 35.04 15.06 -2.06
C GLY A 629 35.37 13.61 -1.70
N MET A 630 35.79 12.82 -2.68
CA MET A 630 36.27 11.45 -2.48
C MET A 630 37.69 11.44 -1.90
N VAL A 631 37.98 10.47 -1.03
CA VAL A 631 39.36 10.22 -0.55
C VAL A 631 40.26 9.94 -1.76
N GLY A 632 41.51 10.41 -1.80
CA GLY A 632 42.45 10.13 -2.90
C GLY A 632 42.06 10.65 -4.30
N GLY A 633 40.92 11.32 -4.48
CA GLY A 633 40.40 11.75 -5.79
C GLY A 633 39.70 10.65 -6.58
N GLU A 634 39.22 10.98 -7.78
CA GLU A 634 38.52 10.02 -8.66
C GLU A 634 39.48 8.99 -9.27
N ASN A 635 39.04 7.74 -9.37
CA ASN A 635 39.75 6.65 -10.01
C ASN A 635 39.86 6.87 -11.53
N ALA A 636 41.05 6.62 -12.08
CA ALA A 636 41.30 6.79 -13.51
C ALA A 636 40.57 5.78 -14.41
N THR A 637 40.23 4.60 -13.88
CA THR A 637 39.67 3.46 -14.63
C THR A 637 38.21 3.15 -14.31
N VAL A 638 37.71 3.54 -13.13
CA VAL A 638 36.32 3.29 -12.71
C VAL A 638 35.69 4.60 -12.25
N LYS A 639 34.86 5.21 -13.09
CA LYS A 639 34.25 6.51 -12.77
C LYS A 639 33.36 6.45 -11.53
N TYR A 640 33.25 7.59 -10.85
CA TYR A 640 32.51 7.78 -9.60
C TYR A 640 33.09 7.09 -8.35
N MET A 641 34.14 6.28 -8.50
CA MET A 641 34.84 5.61 -7.41
C MET A 641 36.15 6.35 -7.08
N THR A 642 36.60 6.27 -5.84
CA THR A 642 37.91 6.78 -5.43
C THR A 642 39.10 6.02 -6.06
N ALA A 643 40.21 6.72 -6.26
CA ALA A 643 41.49 6.13 -6.62
C ALA A 643 42.06 5.16 -5.56
N ALA A 644 41.56 5.15 -4.32
CA ALA A 644 41.99 4.23 -3.26
C ALA A 644 41.52 2.78 -3.49
N PHE A 645 40.57 2.56 -4.40
CA PHE A 645 40.03 1.23 -4.72
C PHE A 645 40.33 0.84 -6.17
N GLU A 646 40.19 -0.44 -6.48
CA GLU A 646 40.21 -0.97 -7.85
C GLU A 646 39.15 -2.05 -8.04
N MET A 647 38.80 -2.30 -9.30
CA MET A 647 37.89 -3.38 -9.68
C MET A 647 38.69 -4.62 -10.05
N GLY A 648 38.32 -5.77 -9.49
CA GLY A 648 38.86 -7.08 -9.83
C GLY A 648 37.77 -8.05 -10.25
N GLU A 649 38.16 -9.20 -10.81
CA GLU A 649 37.24 -10.30 -11.15
C GLU A 649 37.87 -11.66 -10.82
N ASN A 650 37.11 -12.56 -10.18
CA ASN A 650 37.51 -13.95 -9.94
C ASN A 650 36.30 -14.89 -9.81
N GLU A 651 36.54 -16.21 -9.85
CA GLU A 651 35.49 -17.22 -9.76
C GLU A 651 34.66 -17.17 -8.46
N LYS A 652 35.25 -16.67 -7.37
CA LYS A 652 34.61 -16.68 -6.04
C LYS A 652 33.61 -15.54 -5.87
N PHE A 653 33.93 -14.36 -6.38
CA PHE A 653 33.20 -13.12 -6.12
C PHE A 653 32.63 -12.49 -7.40
N GLY A 654 32.94 -13.04 -8.58
CA GLY A 654 32.72 -12.34 -9.84
C GLY A 654 33.48 -11.01 -9.83
N ARG A 655 32.87 -9.96 -10.38
CA ARG A 655 33.36 -8.58 -10.25
C ARG A 655 33.27 -8.12 -8.80
N HIS A 656 34.31 -7.46 -8.32
CA HIS A 656 34.40 -6.97 -6.95
C HIS A 656 35.28 -5.74 -6.83
N VAL A 657 35.15 -5.01 -5.71
CA VAL A 657 35.89 -3.77 -5.45
C VAL A 657 36.82 -3.94 -4.25
N VAL A 658 38.12 -3.71 -4.43
CA VAL A 658 39.17 -3.99 -3.44
C VAL A 658 40.00 -2.74 -3.15
N ALA A 659 40.40 -2.54 -1.90
CA ALA A 659 41.25 -1.43 -1.49
C ALA A 659 42.71 -1.66 -1.91
N LYS A 660 43.34 -0.63 -2.46
CA LYS A 660 44.78 -0.61 -2.82
C LYS A 660 45.67 -0.06 -1.71
N GLU A 661 45.06 0.53 -0.69
CA GLU A 661 45.72 1.14 0.45
C GLU A 661 44.76 1.11 1.66
N ASP A 662 45.29 1.37 2.85
CA ASP A 662 44.47 1.50 4.06
C ASP A 662 43.55 2.73 3.97
N VAL A 663 42.25 2.52 4.16
CA VAL A 663 41.22 3.57 4.13
C VAL A 663 40.53 3.69 5.50
N ALA A 664 40.55 4.90 6.06
CA ALA A 664 39.98 5.19 7.37
C ALA A 664 38.42 5.23 7.34
N PRO A 665 37.75 4.96 8.47
CA PRO A 665 36.30 5.13 8.63
C PRO A 665 35.84 6.56 8.30
N GLY A 666 34.66 6.69 7.71
CA GLY A 666 34.05 7.97 7.31
C GLY A 666 34.54 8.52 5.97
N SER A 667 35.50 7.85 5.33
CA SER A 667 36.04 8.24 4.03
C SER A 667 34.99 8.06 2.94
N VAL A 668 34.82 9.06 2.08
CA VAL A 668 33.93 8.96 0.90
C VAL A 668 34.65 8.17 -0.18
N VAL A 669 34.11 7.01 -0.53
CA VAL A 669 34.70 6.08 -1.50
C VAL A 669 33.98 6.07 -2.84
N MET A 670 32.73 6.54 -2.89
CA MET A 670 31.98 6.68 -4.13
C MET A 670 31.00 7.83 -4.05
N VAL A 671 30.87 8.58 -5.15
CA VAL A 671 29.84 9.61 -5.35
C VAL A 671 29.31 9.43 -6.77
N GLU A 672 28.18 8.75 -6.92
CA GLU A 672 27.65 8.35 -8.23
C GLU A 672 26.31 9.04 -8.54
N LYS A 673 26.19 9.57 -9.76
CA LYS A 673 24.91 10.02 -10.32
C LYS A 673 24.23 8.84 -11.02
N PRO A 674 22.92 8.61 -10.83
CA PRO A 674 22.26 7.45 -11.41
C PRO A 674 22.30 7.53 -12.94
N TYR A 675 22.29 6.37 -13.60
CA TYR A 675 22.08 6.30 -15.03
C TYR A 675 20.62 6.61 -15.38
N ALA A 676 19.69 5.99 -14.66
CA ALA A 676 18.26 6.25 -14.72
C ALA A 676 17.68 6.27 -13.31
N VAL A 677 16.67 7.11 -13.09
CA VAL A 677 15.95 7.24 -11.82
C VAL A 677 14.47 7.39 -12.09
N LEU A 678 13.62 6.89 -11.19
CA LEU A 678 12.17 6.94 -11.25
C LEU A 678 11.62 7.35 -9.87
N LEU A 679 10.96 8.51 -9.81
CA LEU A 679 10.25 9.02 -8.64
C LEU A 679 9.08 8.08 -8.29
N VAL A 680 8.86 7.81 -7.00
CA VAL A 680 7.71 6.99 -6.59
C VAL A 680 6.39 7.71 -6.91
N PRO A 681 5.32 6.98 -7.31
CA PRO A 681 4.05 7.57 -7.75
C PRO A 681 3.47 8.62 -6.78
N ASP A 682 3.48 8.29 -5.48
CA ASP A 682 2.91 9.10 -4.41
C ASP A 682 3.57 10.50 -4.28
N LEU A 683 4.78 10.65 -4.82
CA LEU A 683 5.54 11.89 -4.80
C LEU A 683 5.52 12.66 -6.13
N LEU A 684 4.90 12.15 -7.20
CA LEU A 684 4.85 12.83 -8.51
C LEU A 684 4.24 14.23 -8.44
N THR A 685 3.32 14.43 -7.48
CA THR A 685 2.54 15.66 -7.30
C THR A 685 3.18 16.67 -6.35
N SER A 686 4.17 16.24 -5.56
CA SER A 686 4.75 16.98 -4.44
C SER A 686 6.26 17.13 -4.51
N ASN A 687 6.94 16.34 -5.34
CA ASN A 687 8.36 16.42 -5.62
C ASN A 687 8.63 16.71 -7.10
N CYS A 688 9.74 17.36 -7.38
CA CYS A 688 10.21 17.59 -8.73
C CYS A 688 10.56 16.27 -9.43
N LEU A 689 9.99 16.02 -10.61
CA LEU A 689 10.32 14.82 -11.39
C LEU A 689 11.79 14.74 -11.81
N THR A 690 12.44 15.89 -12.02
CA THR A 690 13.80 15.99 -12.56
C THR A 690 14.86 15.83 -11.47
N CYS A 691 14.75 16.53 -10.34
CA CYS A 691 15.76 16.51 -9.28
C CYS A 691 15.32 15.84 -7.96
N LEU A 692 14.10 15.28 -7.92
CA LEU A 692 13.50 14.58 -6.78
C LEU A 692 13.25 15.43 -5.52
N SER A 693 13.66 16.70 -5.52
CA SER A 693 13.48 17.60 -4.37
C SER A 693 12.01 17.95 -4.15
N PRO A 694 11.58 18.19 -2.90
CA PRO A 694 10.23 18.68 -2.64
C PRO A 694 9.95 19.96 -3.41
N ALA A 695 8.76 20.07 -3.97
CA ALA A 695 8.30 21.22 -4.74
C ALA A 695 7.10 21.88 -4.02
N PRO A 696 7.33 22.64 -2.92
CA PRO A 696 6.24 23.28 -2.17
C PRO A 696 5.48 24.33 -3.01
N LEU A 697 6.15 24.89 -4.02
CA LEU A 697 5.58 25.78 -5.03
C LEU A 697 5.74 25.14 -6.41
N PRO A 698 4.98 24.08 -6.70
CA PRO A 698 5.17 23.29 -7.90
C PRO A 698 4.87 24.10 -9.16
N LEU A 699 5.71 23.90 -10.18
CA LEU A 699 5.42 24.19 -11.58
C LEU A 699 4.88 22.92 -12.22
N PRO A 700 3.63 22.91 -12.68
CA PRO A 700 3.04 21.69 -13.25
C PRO A 700 3.63 21.38 -14.63
N CYS A 701 3.61 20.11 -15.02
CA CYS A 701 3.77 19.72 -16.42
C CYS A 701 2.74 20.46 -17.29
N GLU A 702 3.08 20.81 -18.53
CA GLU A 702 2.15 21.45 -19.45
C GLU A 702 1.13 20.45 -20.01
N GLY A 703 1.53 19.18 -20.18
CA GLY A 703 0.74 18.15 -20.86
C GLY A 703 -0.14 17.26 -19.97
N CYS A 704 0.28 16.96 -18.73
CA CYS A 704 -0.46 16.14 -17.77
C CYS A 704 -0.63 16.85 -16.42
N ARG A 705 -1.52 16.33 -15.56
CA ARG A 705 -1.77 16.89 -14.23
C ARG A 705 -0.92 16.25 -13.13
N ASP A 706 -0.24 15.15 -13.41
CA ASP A 706 0.33 14.27 -12.39
C ASP A 706 1.74 14.70 -11.96
N VAL A 707 2.49 15.35 -12.85
CA VAL A 707 3.90 15.71 -12.66
C VAL A 707 4.10 17.18 -12.33
N VAL A 708 5.03 17.46 -11.43
CA VAL A 708 5.47 18.81 -11.08
C VAL A 708 7.00 18.96 -11.10
N TYR A 709 7.44 20.22 -11.11
CA TYR A 709 8.83 20.64 -11.11
C TYR A 709 9.07 21.75 -10.08
N CYS A 710 10.29 21.84 -9.53
CA CYS A 710 10.64 22.90 -8.58
C CYS A 710 11.08 24.21 -9.25
N SER A 711 11.51 24.17 -10.52
CA SER A 711 12.01 25.32 -11.27
C SER A 711 11.74 25.20 -12.77
N GLU A 712 11.79 26.31 -13.49
CA GLU A 712 11.63 26.34 -14.96
C GLU A 712 12.73 25.57 -15.68
N GLU A 713 13.94 25.54 -15.11
CA GLU A 713 15.04 24.73 -15.62
C GLU A 713 14.71 23.24 -15.54
N CYS A 714 14.27 22.77 -14.37
CA CYS A 714 13.83 21.39 -14.18
C CYS A 714 12.62 21.04 -15.07
N GLN A 715 11.69 21.98 -15.26
CA GLN A 715 10.55 21.79 -16.16
C GLN A 715 10.98 21.62 -17.62
N ARG A 716 11.92 22.45 -18.12
CA ARG A 716 12.46 22.32 -19.48
C ARG A 716 13.24 21.03 -19.67
N GLU A 717 14.08 20.65 -18.71
CA GLU A 717 14.83 19.39 -18.74
C GLU A 717 13.88 18.18 -18.73
N GLY A 718 12.88 18.18 -17.85
CA GLY A 718 11.87 17.13 -17.79
C GLY A 718 11.07 17.01 -19.09
N ALA A 719 10.57 18.13 -19.61
CA ALA A 719 9.76 18.17 -20.83
C ALA A 719 10.52 17.72 -22.09
N SER A 720 11.84 17.89 -22.14
CA SER A 720 12.67 17.43 -23.26
C SER A 720 13.29 16.05 -23.06
N GLY A 721 13.27 15.52 -21.82
CA GLY A 721 13.79 14.21 -21.43
C GLY A 721 12.77 13.07 -21.55
N CYS A 722 12.90 12.06 -20.70
CA CYS A 722 12.05 10.85 -20.72
C CYS A 722 10.55 11.18 -20.58
N HIS A 723 10.21 12.20 -19.79
CA HIS A 723 8.82 12.52 -19.51
C HIS A 723 8.02 12.87 -20.77
N ARG A 724 8.65 13.32 -21.86
CA ARG A 724 7.95 13.55 -23.14
C ARG A 724 7.22 12.30 -23.66
N TYR A 725 7.79 11.13 -23.41
CA TYR A 725 7.25 9.83 -23.81
C TYR A 725 6.36 9.20 -22.73
N GLU A 726 6.52 9.63 -21.48
CA GLU A 726 5.74 9.14 -20.35
C GLU A 726 4.50 9.98 -20.09
N CYS A 727 4.49 11.22 -20.58
CA CYS A 727 3.43 12.19 -20.37
C CYS A 727 2.12 11.60 -20.88
N ARG A 728 1.11 11.55 -20.00
CA ARG A 728 -0.19 10.91 -20.21
C ARG A 728 -0.16 9.38 -20.34
N LEU A 729 0.94 8.72 -20.01
CA LEU A 729 0.99 7.26 -19.83
C LEU A 729 1.37 6.86 -18.40
N LEU A 730 1.57 7.82 -17.51
CA LEU A 730 2.10 7.56 -16.16
C LEU A 730 1.29 6.56 -15.36
N HIS A 731 -0.03 6.50 -15.51
CA HIS A 731 -0.87 5.52 -14.82
C HIS A 731 -0.62 4.08 -15.29
N LEU A 732 -0.44 3.89 -16.61
CA LEU A 732 0.02 2.61 -17.16
C LEU A 732 1.43 2.29 -16.66
N LEU A 733 2.33 3.27 -16.75
CA LEU A 733 3.74 3.07 -16.40
C LEU A 733 3.94 2.76 -14.91
N SER A 734 3.17 3.39 -14.01
CA SER A 734 3.19 3.08 -12.58
C SER A 734 2.65 1.67 -12.29
N SER A 735 1.74 1.16 -13.11
CA SER A 735 1.12 -0.16 -12.91
C SER A 735 2.03 -1.35 -13.27
N VAL A 736 3.15 -1.12 -13.96
CA VAL A 736 4.13 -2.16 -14.34
C VAL A 736 5.40 -2.14 -13.48
N GLY A 737 5.42 -1.35 -12.41
CA GLY A 737 6.48 -1.34 -11.40
C GLY A 737 7.88 -1.05 -11.96
N ILE A 738 8.86 -1.91 -11.65
CA ILE A 738 10.27 -1.72 -12.03
C ILE A 738 10.50 -1.69 -13.55
N ALA A 739 9.55 -2.22 -14.34
CA ALA A 739 9.61 -2.17 -15.79
C ALA A 739 9.58 -0.74 -16.35
N HIS A 740 8.99 0.22 -15.63
CA HIS A 740 9.07 1.63 -16.00
C HIS A 740 10.51 2.16 -15.92
N LEU A 741 11.29 1.73 -14.93
CA LEU A 741 12.71 2.09 -14.86
C LEU A 741 13.51 1.46 -16.00
N ALA A 742 13.15 0.24 -16.43
CA ALA A 742 13.74 -0.40 -17.63
C ALA A 742 13.45 0.41 -18.90
N LEU A 743 12.23 0.93 -19.04
CA LEU A 743 11.87 1.86 -20.12
C LEU A 743 12.72 3.12 -20.07
N ARG A 744 12.88 3.76 -18.90
CA ARG A 744 13.76 4.94 -18.77
C ARG A 744 15.20 4.67 -19.19
N ILE A 745 15.75 3.49 -18.88
CA ILE A 745 17.08 3.09 -19.37
C ILE A 745 17.12 3.16 -20.90
N ILE A 746 16.13 2.61 -21.60
CA ILE A 746 16.06 2.64 -23.06
C ILE A 746 15.83 4.05 -23.60
N LEU A 747 14.94 4.85 -23.00
CA LEU A 747 14.66 6.23 -23.44
C LEU A 747 15.88 7.16 -23.34
N ILE A 748 16.72 6.96 -22.32
CA ILE A 748 17.98 7.69 -22.13
C ILE A 748 19.04 7.21 -23.14
N THR A 749 18.99 5.93 -23.49
CA THR A 749 19.94 5.30 -24.41
C THR A 749 19.60 5.63 -25.86
N ASP A 750 20.63 5.77 -26.69
CA ASP A 750 20.42 5.82 -28.14
C ASP A 750 20.13 4.41 -28.68
N TRP A 751 19.12 4.25 -29.54
CA TRP A 751 18.73 2.91 -30.01
C TRP A 751 19.83 2.23 -30.84
N ASP A 752 20.60 2.99 -31.62
CA ASP A 752 21.73 2.45 -32.39
C ASP A 752 22.83 1.99 -31.45
N LEU A 753 23.08 2.75 -30.37
CA LEU A 753 24.02 2.37 -29.32
C LEU A 753 23.58 1.08 -28.59
N HIS A 754 22.28 0.93 -28.30
CA HIS A 754 21.74 -0.31 -27.74
C HIS A 754 22.02 -1.51 -28.66
N CYS A 755 21.69 -1.39 -29.94
CA CYS A 755 21.91 -2.44 -30.92
C CYS A 755 23.40 -2.78 -31.05
N GLN A 756 24.27 -1.78 -31.08
CA GLN A 756 25.71 -1.96 -31.13
C GLN A 756 26.19 -2.81 -29.93
N ILE A 757 25.88 -2.38 -28.70
CA ILE A 757 26.36 -3.07 -27.49
C ILE A 757 25.73 -4.47 -27.33
N ARG A 758 24.48 -4.66 -27.76
CA ARG A 758 23.84 -5.98 -27.77
C ARG A 758 24.58 -6.98 -28.66
N ASP A 759 25.06 -6.53 -29.81
CA ASP A 759 25.70 -7.37 -30.82
C ASP A 759 27.24 -7.43 -30.64
N GLU A 760 27.79 -6.69 -29.67
CA GLU A 760 29.22 -6.69 -29.32
C GLU A 760 29.67 -8.04 -28.76
N LYS A 761 30.84 -8.51 -29.21
CA LYS A 761 31.55 -9.63 -28.58
C LYS A 761 32.63 -9.06 -27.67
N ILE A 762 32.67 -9.53 -26.43
CA ILE A 762 33.67 -9.09 -25.46
C ILE A 762 34.98 -9.82 -25.73
N ASP A 763 36.06 -9.06 -25.91
CA ASP A 763 37.40 -9.63 -26.11
C ASP A 763 37.86 -10.39 -24.85
N ALA A 764 38.50 -11.54 -25.04
CA ALA A 764 39.06 -12.31 -23.94
C ALA A 764 40.05 -11.47 -23.10
N GLY A 765 39.77 -11.33 -21.80
CA GLY A 765 40.61 -10.58 -20.84
C GLY A 765 40.19 -9.14 -20.58
N LYS A 766 39.11 -8.63 -21.20
CA LYS A 766 38.47 -7.37 -20.80
C LYS A 766 37.36 -7.64 -19.78
N VAL A 767 37.24 -6.76 -18.77
CA VAL A 767 36.15 -6.84 -17.80
C VAL A 767 34.85 -6.31 -18.44
N ASP A 768 33.78 -7.08 -18.30
CA ASP A 768 32.45 -6.75 -18.77
C ASP A 768 31.97 -5.38 -18.26
N GLY A 769 31.47 -4.55 -19.19
CA GLY A 769 30.99 -3.20 -18.89
C GLY A 769 32.01 -2.08 -19.14
N THR A 770 33.26 -2.41 -19.48
CA THR A 770 34.30 -1.41 -19.78
C THR A 770 34.15 -0.77 -21.16
N GLY A 771 34.34 0.55 -21.23
CA GLY A 771 34.36 1.35 -22.45
C GLY A 771 35.48 0.95 -23.42
N PRO A 772 35.51 1.47 -24.66
CA PRO A 772 36.56 1.13 -25.63
C PRO A 772 37.98 1.45 -25.14
N ASN A 773 38.11 2.45 -24.27
CA ASN A 773 39.36 2.87 -23.64
C ASN A 773 39.76 2.03 -22.41
N GLY A 774 38.97 1.02 -22.04
CA GLY A 774 39.16 0.19 -20.84
C GLY A 774 38.56 0.78 -19.55
N ASN A 775 37.98 1.98 -19.61
CA ASN A 775 37.39 2.64 -18.44
C ASN A 775 35.92 2.24 -18.23
N TYR A 776 35.54 1.96 -16.99
CA TYR A 776 34.17 1.62 -16.58
C TYR A 776 33.34 2.88 -16.27
N ASN A 777 32.10 2.92 -16.76
CA ASN A 777 31.13 4.00 -16.51
C ASN A 777 31.59 5.40 -16.99
N GLU A 778 32.45 5.46 -18.02
CA GLU A 778 32.97 6.71 -18.59
C GLU A 778 32.24 7.13 -19.88
N GLY A 779 31.78 8.40 -19.93
CA GLY A 779 31.12 8.97 -21.11
C GLY A 779 29.78 8.30 -21.45
N LYS A 780 29.06 8.80 -22.46
CA LYS A 780 27.71 8.31 -22.78
C LYS A 780 27.68 6.80 -23.09
N GLU A 781 28.62 6.33 -23.92
CA GLU A 781 28.75 4.92 -24.30
C GLU A 781 29.14 4.03 -23.11
N GLY A 782 30.20 4.38 -22.37
CA GLY A 782 30.68 3.58 -21.25
C GLY A 782 29.68 3.51 -20.10
N ARG A 783 28.88 4.57 -19.87
CA ARG A 783 27.79 4.55 -18.88
C ARG A 783 26.71 3.54 -19.22
N TYR A 784 26.24 3.49 -20.47
CA TYR A 784 25.25 2.49 -20.87
C TYR A 784 25.83 1.08 -20.91
N ARG A 785 27.07 0.91 -21.39
CA ARG A 785 27.75 -0.39 -21.38
C ARG A 785 27.87 -0.94 -19.96
N ALA A 786 28.21 -0.11 -18.99
CA ALA A 786 28.25 -0.49 -17.58
C ALA A 786 26.88 -1.05 -17.11
N VAL A 787 25.77 -0.38 -17.44
CA VAL A 787 24.40 -0.87 -17.15
C VAL A 787 24.08 -2.17 -17.90
N TYR A 788 24.37 -2.23 -19.20
CA TYR A 788 24.04 -3.38 -20.05
C TYR A 788 24.73 -4.68 -19.63
N HIS A 789 25.91 -4.58 -19.01
CA HIS A 789 26.67 -5.72 -18.50
C HIS A 789 26.46 -6.01 -17.01
N LEU A 790 25.48 -5.37 -16.34
CA LEU A 790 25.03 -5.83 -15.02
C LEU A 790 24.36 -7.20 -15.13
N MET A 791 24.45 -8.00 -14.07
CA MET A 791 23.98 -9.39 -14.09
C MET A 791 22.43 -9.44 -14.18
N PRO A 792 21.84 -10.04 -15.22
CA PRO A 792 20.38 -10.12 -15.37
C PRO A 792 19.74 -11.35 -14.72
N HIS A 793 20.53 -12.37 -14.34
CA HIS A 793 20.03 -13.65 -13.78
C HIS A 793 18.93 -14.37 -14.58
N LEU A 794 18.72 -14.04 -15.86
CA LEU A 794 17.67 -14.64 -16.69
C LEU A 794 17.71 -16.18 -16.74
N THR A 795 18.89 -16.79 -16.66
CA THR A 795 19.04 -18.26 -16.67
C THR A 795 18.84 -18.90 -15.29
N SER A 796 18.92 -18.12 -14.21
CA SER A 796 18.73 -18.58 -12.82
C SER A 796 17.30 -18.37 -12.34
N CYS A 797 16.59 -17.43 -12.97
CA CYS A 797 15.23 -17.03 -12.70
C CYS A 797 14.22 -18.08 -13.18
N SER A 798 13.09 -18.23 -12.49
CA SER A 798 12.09 -19.25 -12.83
C SER A 798 11.44 -18.97 -14.19
N PRO A 799 10.91 -19.99 -14.90
CA PRO A 799 10.17 -19.78 -16.14
C PRO A 799 8.99 -18.80 -15.99
N GLU A 800 8.32 -18.81 -14.84
CA GLU A 800 7.18 -17.95 -14.51
C GLU A 800 7.61 -16.48 -14.43
N ASP A 801 8.70 -16.18 -13.71
CA ASP A 801 9.27 -14.83 -13.64
C ASP A 801 9.70 -14.34 -15.02
N GLN A 802 10.37 -15.20 -15.80
CA GLN A 802 10.76 -14.86 -17.17
C GLN A 802 9.54 -14.53 -18.04
N LEU A 803 8.42 -15.23 -17.84
CA LEU A 803 7.18 -14.95 -18.56
C LEU A 803 6.57 -13.61 -18.11
N GLN A 804 6.56 -13.31 -16.81
CA GLN A 804 6.11 -12.02 -16.28
C GLN A 804 6.92 -10.85 -16.87
N TYR A 805 8.25 -10.97 -16.90
CA TYR A 805 9.12 -9.96 -17.53
C TYR A 805 8.84 -9.82 -19.03
N CYS A 806 8.57 -10.94 -19.71
CA CYS A 806 8.24 -10.97 -21.13
C CYS A 806 6.92 -10.20 -21.41
N LEU A 807 5.86 -10.52 -20.67
CA LEU A 807 4.54 -9.91 -20.85
C LEU A 807 4.55 -8.41 -20.51
N ALA A 808 5.17 -8.01 -19.39
CA ALA A 808 5.34 -6.60 -19.01
C ALA A 808 6.11 -5.81 -20.09
N SER A 809 7.11 -6.44 -20.70
CA SER A 809 7.88 -5.84 -21.79
C SER A 809 7.07 -5.64 -23.06
N ILE A 810 6.18 -6.59 -23.39
CA ILE A 810 5.28 -6.47 -24.54
C ILE A 810 4.29 -5.32 -24.32
N ILE A 811 3.67 -5.25 -23.14
CA ILE A 811 2.75 -4.16 -22.78
C ILE A 811 3.43 -2.79 -22.97
N LEU A 812 4.63 -2.63 -22.40
CA LEU A 812 5.38 -1.38 -22.51
C LEU A 812 5.78 -1.05 -23.95
N ALA A 813 6.31 -2.03 -24.70
CA ALA A 813 6.75 -1.80 -26.08
C ALA A 813 5.57 -1.47 -27.00
N SER A 814 4.44 -2.14 -26.83
CA SER A 814 3.20 -1.83 -27.56
C SER A 814 2.69 -0.44 -27.19
N ALA A 815 2.67 -0.07 -25.90
CA ALA A 815 2.26 1.28 -25.48
C ALA A 815 3.14 2.39 -26.06
N MET A 816 4.45 2.17 -26.13
CA MET A 816 5.38 3.10 -26.78
C MET A 816 5.13 3.19 -28.28
N ALA A 817 4.83 2.09 -28.95
CA ALA A 817 4.56 2.09 -30.39
C ALA A 817 3.22 2.77 -30.75
N ASP A 818 2.19 2.58 -29.91
CA ASP A 818 0.83 3.07 -30.17
C ASP A 818 0.65 4.56 -29.85
N ARG A 819 1.23 5.02 -28.73
CA ARG A 819 0.90 6.33 -28.12
C ARG A 819 2.04 7.33 -28.15
N THR A 820 3.22 6.94 -28.65
CA THR A 820 4.39 7.82 -28.71
C THR A 820 5.04 7.78 -30.08
N ASP A 821 5.81 8.82 -30.38
CA ASP A 821 6.64 8.89 -31.58
C ASP A 821 8.01 8.19 -31.38
N PHE A 822 8.28 7.55 -30.24
CA PHE A 822 9.58 6.93 -29.96
C PHE A 822 10.02 5.92 -31.03
N VAL A 823 9.08 5.12 -31.52
CA VAL A 823 9.31 4.10 -32.56
C VAL A 823 9.47 4.71 -33.95
N THR A 824 8.90 5.90 -34.19
CA THR A 824 8.90 6.57 -35.51
C THR A 824 9.95 7.67 -35.66
N ASP A 825 10.35 8.32 -34.57
CA ASP A 825 11.24 9.50 -34.55
C ASP A 825 12.73 9.16 -34.58
N LYS A 826 13.09 7.92 -34.28
CA LYS A 826 14.49 7.48 -34.23
C LYS A 826 14.69 6.28 -35.17
N VAL A 827 15.57 6.50 -36.16
CA VAL A 827 16.37 5.53 -36.94
C VAL A 827 15.90 5.23 -38.39
N GLU A 828 16.90 5.21 -39.30
CA GLU A 828 16.87 4.67 -40.68
C GLU A 828 16.61 3.13 -40.73
N LYS A 829 16.62 2.45 -39.58
CA LYS A 829 16.30 1.03 -39.36
C LYS A 829 15.06 0.96 -38.46
N THR A 830 14.02 0.29 -38.91
CA THR A 830 12.75 0.15 -38.19
C THR A 830 12.93 -0.48 -36.82
N VAL A 831 12.67 0.27 -35.74
CA VAL A 831 12.46 -0.30 -34.40
C VAL A 831 11.11 -1.02 -34.42
N ASP A 832 11.11 -2.34 -34.22
CA ASP A 832 9.85 -3.10 -34.09
C ASP A 832 9.55 -3.40 -32.62
N VAL A 833 8.26 -3.62 -32.32
CA VAL A 833 7.77 -3.89 -30.96
C VAL A 833 8.48 -5.07 -30.30
N ALA A 834 8.78 -6.14 -31.05
CA ALA A 834 9.42 -7.33 -30.47
C ALA A 834 10.88 -7.05 -30.09
N SER A 835 11.61 -6.30 -30.92
CA SER A 835 12.98 -5.87 -30.62
C SER A 835 13.03 -4.94 -29.40
N LEU A 836 12.11 -3.98 -29.29
CA LEU A 836 11.99 -3.10 -28.13
C LEU A 836 11.64 -3.89 -26.85
N ALA A 837 10.65 -4.78 -26.93
CA ALA A 837 10.24 -5.61 -25.80
C ALA A 837 11.37 -6.56 -25.34
N ALA A 838 12.17 -7.10 -26.27
CA ALA A 838 13.33 -7.93 -25.92
C ALA A 838 14.40 -7.13 -25.14
N ALA A 839 14.63 -5.87 -25.53
CA ALA A 839 15.54 -4.96 -24.83
C ALA A 839 15.02 -4.62 -23.41
N LEU A 840 13.71 -4.35 -23.29
CA LEU A 840 13.04 -4.11 -22.01
C LEU A 840 13.14 -5.32 -21.09
N MET A 841 12.84 -6.52 -21.59
CA MET A 841 12.86 -7.77 -20.80
C MET A 841 14.23 -8.01 -20.18
N ARG A 842 15.31 -7.75 -20.94
CA ARG A 842 16.67 -7.82 -20.40
C ARG A 842 16.88 -6.83 -19.26
N HIS A 843 16.50 -5.57 -19.44
CA HIS A 843 16.71 -4.54 -18.43
C HIS A 843 15.82 -4.73 -17.20
N ILE A 844 14.59 -5.25 -17.34
CA ILE A 844 13.75 -5.66 -16.21
C ILE A 844 14.51 -6.66 -15.35
N ALA A 845 15.00 -7.74 -15.96
CA ALA A 845 15.74 -8.78 -15.25
C ALA A 845 17.00 -8.24 -14.55
N GLN A 846 17.71 -7.28 -15.17
CA GLN A 846 18.85 -6.60 -14.51
C GLN A 846 18.41 -5.79 -13.29
N LEU A 847 17.29 -5.07 -13.38
CA LEU A 847 16.89 -4.16 -12.31
C LEU A 847 16.46 -4.91 -11.04
N VAL A 848 15.98 -6.14 -11.14
CA VAL A 848 15.59 -6.97 -9.98
C VAL A 848 16.75 -7.14 -8.99
N SER A 849 17.98 -7.31 -9.48
CA SER A 849 19.17 -7.53 -8.64
C SER A 849 20.12 -6.33 -8.56
N ASN A 850 19.91 -5.26 -9.34
CA ASN A 850 20.87 -4.15 -9.42
C ASN A 850 20.27 -2.76 -9.13
N ALA A 851 18.94 -2.62 -9.09
CA ALA A 851 18.31 -1.35 -8.75
C ALA A 851 18.50 -0.99 -7.28
N HIS A 852 18.54 0.31 -7.00
CA HIS A 852 18.68 0.87 -5.66
C HIS A 852 17.44 1.70 -5.31
N ALA A 853 16.99 1.59 -4.06
CA ALA A 853 16.03 2.51 -3.49
C ALA A 853 16.74 3.81 -3.09
N VAL A 854 16.32 4.93 -3.68
CA VAL A 854 16.75 6.27 -3.26
C VAL A 854 15.90 6.67 -2.06
N THR A 855 16.54 6.89 -0.92
CA THR A 855 15.87 7.22 0.34
C THR A 855 16.18 8.64 0.78
N ARG A 856 15.22 9.27 1.44
CA ARG A 856 15.39 10.55 2.13
C ARG A 856 14.96 10.37 3.57
N VAL A 857 15.70 10.99 4.47
CA VAL A 857 15.36 11.01 5.88
C VAL A 857 14.32 12.12 6.10
N GLU A 858 13.16 11.77 6.66
CA GLU A 858 12.07 12.70 6.97
C GLU A 858 11.74 12.66 8.46
N ARG A 859 11.32 13.81 9.00
CA ARG A 859 10.82 13.94 10.38
C ARG A 859 9.35 13.58 10.41
N ILE A 860 8.95 12.74 11.35
CA ILE A 860 7.54 12.40 11.58
C ILE A 860 6.91 13.54 12.41
N THR A 861 6.12 14.38 11.76
CA THR A 861 5.30 15.39 12.45
C THR A 861 3.91 14.81 12.72
N ASN A 862 3.69 14.23 13.90
CA ASN A 862 2.35 13.82 14.31
C ASN A 862 1.53 15.05 14.74
N GLU A 863 0.33 15.21 14.16
CA GLU A 863 -0.64 16.25 14.54
C GLU A 863 -1.07 16.17 16.02
N ALA A 864 -0.75 15.06 16.71
CA ALA A 864 -1.00 14.80 18.12
C ALA A 864 -0.01 15.48 19.11
N GLY A 865 0.98 16.26 18.63
CA GLY A 865 1.84 17.05 19.51
C GLY A 865 2.88 16.25 20.29
N ASN A 866 3.43 15.19 19.71
CA ASN A 866 4.60 14.50 20.28
C ASN A 866 5.75 15.51 20.49
N LYS A 867 6.32 15.52 21.70
CA LYS A 867 7.44 16.41 22.09
C LYS A 867 8.81 15.81 21.81
N VAL A 868 8.86 14.67 21.14
CA VAL A 868 10.07 13.89 20.86
C VAL A 868 10.11 13.63 19.36
N GLU A 869 11.23 13.97 18.72
CA GLU A 869 11.38 13.82 17.27
C GLU A 869 11.54 12.34 16.89
N GLU A 870 10.69 11.85 15.99
CA GLU A 870 10.87 10.57 15.30
C GLU A 870 11.31 10.81 13.86
N VAL A 871 12.17 9.94 13.35
CA VAL A 871 12.81 10.07 12.05
C VAL A 871 12.63 8.78 11.26
N GLU A 872 12.21 8.89 10.01
CA GLU A 872 11.97 7.76 9.11
C GLU A 872 12.82 7.89 7.83
N GLN A 873 13.31 6.77 7.31
CA GLN A 873 13.87 6.70 5.97
C GLN A 873 12.77 6.40 4.95
N LYS A 874 12.28 7.43 4.27
CA LYS A 874 11.25 7.29 3.24
C LYS A 874 11.89 7.02 1.88
N ARG A 875 11.40 6.01 1.16
CA ARG A 875 11.79 5.78 -0.24
C ARG A 875 11.19 6.88 -1.12
N VAL A 876 12.05 7.59 -1.84
CA VAL A 876 11.68 8.69 -2.74
C VAL A 876 11.75 8.25 -4.19
N ALA A 877 12.66 7.34 -4.54
CA ALA A 877 12.82 6.91 -5.93
C ALA A 877 13.40 5.49 -6.03
N SER A 878 13.41 4.96 -7.26
CA SER A 878 14.16 3.79 -7.68
C SER A 878 15.17 4.20 -8.74
N ALA A 879 16.42 3.78 -8.65
CA ALA A 879 17.46 4.20 -9.58
C ALA A 879 18.50 3.10 -9.83
N ILE A 880 19.28 3.25 -10.89
CA ILE A 880 20.37 2.33 -11.25
C ILE A 880 21.72 3.05 -11.21
N TYR A 881 22.64 2.51 -10.41
CA TYR A 881 23.98 3.04 -10.13
C TYR A 881 25.02 1.98 -10.50
N PRO A 882 25.45 1.93 -11.78
CA PRO A 882 26.26 0.81 -12.27
C PRO A 882 27.63 0.66 -11.61
N SER A 883 28.26 1.73 -11.07
CA SER A 883 29.50 1.59 -10.30
C SER A 883 29.22 1.01 -8.91
N ALA A 884 28.15 1.47 -8.24
CA ALA A 884 27.77 0.95 -6.92
C ALA A 884 27.33 -0.52 -6.97
N SER A 885 26.70 -0.96 -8.07
CA SER A 885 26.32 -2.36 -8.31
C SER A 885 27.53 -3.32 -8.44
N LEU A 886 28.77 -2.84 -8.50
CA LEU A 886 29.97 -3.69 -8.47
C LEU A 886 30.30 -4.25 -7.09
N MET A 887 29.74 -3.67 -6.02
CA MET A 887 30.05 -4.08 -4.65
C MET A 887 29.21 -5.28 -4.24
N ASN A 888 29.89 -6.33 -3.79
CA ASN A 888 29.24 -7.55 -3.34
C ASN A 888 28.55 -7.39 -1.99
N HIS A 889 27.68 -8.34 -1.67
CA HIS A 889 26.94 -8.36 -0.42
C HIS A 889 27.75 -8.88 0.77
N SER A 890 27.57 -8.25 1.93
CA SER A 890 27.79 -8.84 3.26
C SER A 890 26.63 -8.48 4.17
N CYS A 891 26.19 -9.43 5.02
CA CYS A 891 25.14 -9.14 6.01
C CYS A 891 25.61 -8.15 7.08
N LYS A 892 26.94 -8.01 7.25
CA LYS A 892 27.61 -6.93 7.98
C LYS A 892 28.44 -6.13 6.97
N PRO A 893 27.89 -5.06 6.39
CA PRO A 893 28.64 -4.23 5.44
C PRO A 893 29.74 -3.45 6.15
N ASN A 894 30.75 -3.01 5.39
CA ASN A 894 31.81 -2.10 5.86
C ASN A 894 31.68 -0.69 5.26
N ILE A 895 30.57 -0.45 4.56
CA ILE A 895 30.17 0.83 4.00
C ILE A 895 28.72 1.17 4.36
N ILE A 896 28.37 2.45 4.21
CA ILE A 896 27.00 2.97 4.31
C ILE A 896 26.67 3.84 3.09
N ASN A 897 25.42 3.73 2.62
CA ASN A 897 24.89 4.47 1.48
C ASN A 897 23.97 5.59 1.96
N ASN A 898 24.18 6.80 1.44
CA ASN A 898 23.33 7.96 1.68
C ASN A 898 23.02 8.66 0.36
N PHE A 899 21.96 9.47 0.33
CA PHE A 899 21.56 10.20 -0.87
C PHE A 899 21.57 11.72 -0.66
N ILE A 900 22.10 12.45 -1.64
CA ILE A 900 21.99 13.90 -1.76
C ILE A 900 21.18 14.19 -3.03
N GLY A 901 19.86 14.37 -2.87
CA GLY A 901 18.95 14.35 -4.02
C GLY A 901 18.96 12.97 -4.67
N ASP A 902 19.40 12.89 -5.92
CA ASP A 902 19.62 11.64 -6.64
C ASP A 902 21.08 11.14 -6.58
N LEU A 903 22.01 11.85 -5.94
CA LEU A 903 23.41 11.41 -5.86
C LEU A 903 23.59 10.36 -4.76
N LEU A 904 24.12 9.19 -5.11
CA LEU A 904 24.52 8.15 -4.16
C LEU A 904 25.91 8.45 -3.62
N VAL A 905 26.00 8.64 -2.30
CA VAL A 905 27.25 8.87 -1.57
C VAL A 905 27.54 7.67 -0.68
N ILE A 906 28.71 7.07 -0.86
CA ILE A 906 29.12 5.86 -0.13
C ILE A 906 30.33 6.16 0.74
N ARG A 907 30.24 5.80 2.02
CA ARG A 907 31.30 6.01 3.01
C ARG A 907 31.70 4.70 3.67
N THR A 908 32.96 4.56 4.03
CA THR A 908 33.41 3.48 4.93
C THR A 908 32.87 3.71 6.34
N ILE A 909 32.50 2.64 7.05
CA ILE A 909 32.06 2.72 8.46
C ILE A 909 33.01 1.99 9.43
N GLU A 910 33.97 1.24 8.89
CA GLU A 910 35.08 0.61 9.62
C GLU A 910 36.39 0.80 8.85
N ASP A 911 37.52 0.46 9.48
CA ASP A 911 38.83 0.46 8.82
C ASP A 911 38.82 -0.57 7.68
N VAL A 912 39.23 -0.16 6.49
CA VAL A 912 39.40 -1.06 5.34
C VAL A 912 40.89 -1.17 5.05
N LYS A 913 41.46 -2.37 5.13
CA LYS A 913 42.89 -2.59 4.89
C LYS A 913 43.19 -2.80 3.41
N GLU A 914 44.42 -2.52 3.02
CA GLU A 914 44.90 -2.92 1.69
C GLU A 914 44.58 -4.39 1.40
N GLY A 915 43.95 -4.66 0.26
CA GLY A 915 43.49 -5.99 -0.15
C GLY A 915 42.10 -6.38 0.36
N ASP A 916 41.48 -5.60 1.26
CA ASP A 916 40.10 -5.84 1.69
C ASP A 916 39.09 -5.42 0.63
N GLN A 917 38.01 -6.18 0.52
CA GLN A 917 36.87 -5.85 -0.32
C GLN A 917 35.92 -4.91 0.42
N ILE A 918 35.28 -3.99 -0.29
CA ILE A 918 34.10 -3.30 0.26
C ILE A 918 32.83 -4.07 -0.05
N TYR A 919 31.98 -4.18 0.96
CA TYR A 919 30.73 -4.92 0.91
C TYR A 919 29.55 -4.02 1.22
N ASN A 920 28.60 -3.99 0.29
CA ASN A 920 27.30 -3.36 0.50
C ASN A 920 26.35 -4.35 1.22
N CYS A 921 25.24 -3.84 1.76
CA CYS A 921 24.14 -4.68 2.23
C CYS A 921 22.97 -4.57 1.25
N TYR A 922 22.51 -5.71 0.73
CA TYR A 922 21.45 -5.76 -0.30
C TYR A 922 20.04 -5.71 0.30
N GLY A 923 19.94 -5.25 1.55
CA GLY A 923 18.76 -5.36 2.41
C GLY A 923 19.02 -6.29 3.61
N PRO A 924 19.41 -7.56 3.39
CA PRO A 924 19.54 -8.52 4.49
C PRO A 924 20.67 -8.25 5.49
N HIS A 925 20.35 -7.67 6.65
CA HIS A 925 21.33 -7.24 7.66
C HIS A 925 21.31 -8.11 8.92
N TYR A 926 22.49 -8.49 9.42
CA TYR A 926 22.61 -9.46 10.53
C TYR A 926 22.00 -8.98 11.85
N CYS A 927 22.01 -7.67 12.12
CA CYS A 927 21.36 -7.12 13.31
C CYS A 927 19.83 -7.08 13.22
N ARG A 928 19.24 -7.20 12.02
CA ARG A 928 17.81 -6.93 11.80
C ARG A 928 17.00 -8.20 11.53
N GLN A 929 17.62 -9.23 10.94
CA GLN A 929 16.94 -10.43 10.46
C GLN A 929 17.68 -11.69 10.89
N THR A 930 16.99 -12.83 10.93
CA THR A 930 17.60 -14.12 11.24
C THR A 930 18.54 -14.59 10.14
N ARG A 931 19.49 -15.48 10.44
CA ARG A 931 20.37 -16.02 9.39
C ARG A 931 19.56 -16.71 8.30
N GLU A 932 18.50 -17.39 8.67
CA GLU A 932 17.62 -18.11 7.76
C GLU A 932 16.92 -17.15 6.79
N ASP A 933 16.24 -16.13 7.31
CA ASP A 933 15.56 -15.11 6.49
C ASP A 933 16.55 -14.45 5.53
N ARG A 934 17.74 -14.07 6.03
CA ARG A 934 18.76 -13.43 5.19
C ARG A 934 19.18 -14.33 4.03
N GLN A 935 19.37 -15.63 4.27
CA GLN A 935 19.75 -16.57 3.21
C GLN A 935 18.61 -16.80 2.22
N ALA A 936 17.38 -16.91 2.71
CA ALA A 936 16.19 -17.07 1.86
C ALA A 936 16.04 -15.86 0.92
N SER A 937 16.03 -14.63 1.45
CA SER A 937 15.91 -13.41 0.63
C SER A 937 17.03 -13.29 -0.41
N LEU A 938 18.28 -13.61 -0.04
CA LEU A 938 19.41 -13.54 -0.97
C LEU A 938 19.34 -14.60 -2.07
N ARG A 939 18.87 -15.82 -1.78
CA ARG A 939 18.67 -16.85 -2.81
C ARG A 939 17.54 -16.50 -3.75
N GLN A 940 16.43 -15.98 -3.22
CA GLN A 940 15.25 -15.64 -4.00
C GLN A 940 15.53 -14.52 -5.01
N GLN A 941 16.19 -13.43 -4.58
CA GLN A 941 16.35 -12.23 -5.42
C GLN A 941 17.72 -12.15 -6.13
N TYR A 942 18.77 -12.70 -5.51
CA TYR A 942 20.16 -12.55 -5.99
C TYR A 942 20.82 -13.90 -6.33
N PHE A 943 20.10 -15.02 -6.16
CA PHE A 943 20.51 -16.35 -6.61
C PHE A 943 21.85 -16.84 -6.03
N PHE A 944 22.21 -16.41 -4.81
CA PHE A 944 23.40 -16.89 -4.13
C PHE A 944 23.18 -17.14 -2.63
N THR A 945 24.06 -17.95 -2.03
CA THR A 945 24.10 -18.17 -0.57
C THR A 945 25.25 -17.35 0.03
N CYS A 946 24.93 -16.50 1.00
CA CYS A 946 25.91 -15.62 1.62
C CYS A 946 26.86 -16.37 2.54
N LYS A 947 28.17 -16.16 2.35
CA LYS A 947 29.24 -16.76 3.16
C LYS A 947 29.99 -15.72 4.00
N CYS A 948 29.35 -14.58 4.29
CA CYS A 948 29.96 -13.54 5.13
C CYS A 948 30.22 -14.05 6.56
N TYR A 949 31.05 -13.31 7.30
CA TYR A 949 31.43 -13.67 8.67
C TYR A 949 30.21 -13.89 9.59
N PRO A 950 29.20 -12.99 9.66
CA PRO A 950 27.96 -13.27 10.43
C PRO A 950 27.22 -14.55 10.05
N CYS A 951 27.26 -14.98 8.78
CA CYS A 951 26.55 -16.18 8.31
C CYS A 951 27.29 -17.49 8.57
N THR A 952 28.58 -17.43 8.90
CA THR A 952 29.43 -18.63 9.09
C THR A 952 29.82 -18.87 10.54
N GLN A 953 29.60 -17.89 11.41
CA GLN A 953 30.18 -17.87 12.75
C GLN A 953 29.12 -18.11 13.84
N PRO A 954 29.30 -19.12 14.72
CA PRO A 954 28.33 -19.50 15.75
C PRO A 954 27.99 -18.39 16.77
N GLN A 955 28.90 -17.45 17.03
CA GLN A 955 28.64 -16.35 17.96
C GLN A 955 27.50 -15.44 17.51
N TYR A 956 27.32 -15.22 16.21
CA TYR A 956 26.24 -14.36 15.70
C TYR A 956 24.89 -15.07 15.76
N MET A 957 24.85 -16.38 15.53
CA MET A 957 23.64 -17.19 15.75
C MET A 957 23.21 -17.15 17.23
N ARG A 958 24.18 -17.15 18.16
CA ARG A 958 23.89 -16.98 19.59
C ARG A 958 23.36 -15.58 19.94
N GLN A 959 23.89 -14.53 19.32
CA GLN A 959 23.39 -13.16 19.51
C GLN A 959 21.97 -13.00 18.96
N GLU A 960 21.71 -13.55 17.78
CA GLU A 960 20.38 -13.60 17.17
C GLU A 960 19.36 -14.31 18.07
N ALA A 961 19.75 -15.45 18.65
CA ALA A 961 18.94 -16.17 19.64
C ALA A 961 18.65 -15.31 20.89
N VAL A 962 19.55 -14.41 21.32
CA VAL A 962 19.31 -13.49 22.44
C VAL A 962 18.28 -12.42 22.07
N TRP A 963 18.36 -11.85 20.86
CA TRP A 963 17.47 -10.76 20.42
C TRP A 963 16.02 -11.21 20.18
N ASN A 964 15.82 -12.50 19.95
CA ASN A 964 14.49 -13.07 19.70
C ASN A 964 14.05 -14.08 20.77
N GLY A 965 14.95 -14.43 21.70
CA GLY A 965 14.75 -15.51 22.66
C GLY A 965 14.05 -15.10 23.95
N VAL A 966 13.54 -16.13 24.61
CA VAL A 966 12.94 -16.11 25.95
C VAL A 966 13.89 -16.71 26.98
N GLN A 967 13.55 -16.60 28.26
CA GLN A 967 14.28 -17.26 29.34
C GLN A 967 13.92 -18.75 29.38
N CYS A 968 14.94 -19.59 29.41
CA CYS A 968 14.79 -21.03 29.53
C CYS A 968 14.27 -21.36 30.92
N GLU A 969 13.11 -22.00 31.00
CA GLU A 969 12.48 -22.38 32.27
C GLU A 969 13.29 -23.39 33.08
N SER A 970 14.21 -24.12 32.43
CA SER A 970 15.12 -25.07 33.09
C SER A 970 16.37 -24.42 33.70
N CYS A 971 16.91 -23.34 33.12
CA CYS A 971 18.23 -22.83 33.52
C CYS A 971 18.38 -21.29 33.51
N GLY A 972 17.34 -20.55 33.13
CA GLY A 972 17.36 -19.10 32.93
C GLY A 972 18.14 -18.62 31.71
N GLY A 973 18.83 -19.52 30.99
CA GLY A 973 19.57 -19.20 29.77
C GLY A 973 18.67 -18.82 28.59
N VAL A 974 19.26 -18.53 27.44
CA VAL A 974 18.53 -18.20 26.20
C VAL A 974 17.86 -19.43 25.62
N ALA A 975 16.54 -19.34 25.39
CA ALA A 975 15.77 -20.33 24.65
C ALA A 975 15.14 -19.68 23.42
N SER A 976 15.24 -20.37 22.29
CA SER A 976 14.67 -19.96 21.00
C SER A 976 13.65 -20.99 20.54
N TRP A 977 12.63 -20.52 19.84
CA TRP A 977 11.64 -21.36 19.21
C TRP A 977 12.29 -22.15 18.07
N VAL A 978 12.04 -23.46 18.00
CA VAL A 978 12.56 -24.38 16.98
C VAL A 978 11.41 -25.24 16.47
N GLY A 979 11.38 -25.54 15.17
CA GLY A 979 10.39 -26.43 14.58
C GLY A 979 9.01 -25.82 14.32
N GLY A 980 8.92 -24.48 14.28
CA GLY A 980 7.77 -23.75 13.73
C GLY A 980 7.89 -23.49 12.23
N ASP A 981 9.10 -23.26 11.73
CA ASP A 981 9.40 -22.95 10.34
C ASP A 981 10.72 -23.64 9.94
N ALA A 982 10.66 -24.78 9.23
CA ALA A 982 11.78 -25.38 8.50
C ALA A 982 11.25 -26.53 7.63
N GLU A 983 11.27 -26.34 6.31
CA GLU A 983 11.09 -27.41 5.34
C GLU A 983 12.37 -28.24 5.15
N GLU A 984 12.13 -29.52 4.85
CA GLU A 984 12.98 -30.44 4.08
C GLU A 984 14.37 -30.84 4.62
N ASN A 985 14.41 -32.00 5.26
CA ASN A 985 15.36 -33.02 4.83
C ASN A 985 14.55 -34.22 4.31
N GLU A 986 14.65 -34.47 3.01
CA GLU A 986 14.45 -35.79 2.43
C GLU A 986 15.45 -36.76 3.10
N ASP A 987 15.04 -38.01 3.33
CA ASP A 987 15.78 -39.11 3.98
C ASP A 987 15.70 -39.20 5.52
N ALA A 988 14.52 -39.55 6.04
CA ALA A 988 14.43 -40.42 7.22
C ALA A 988 13.26 -41.40 7.07
N SER A 989 13.59 -42.68 6.97
CA SER A 989 12.71 -43.82 6.71
C SER A 989 11.63 -44.03 7.78
N GLU A 990 10.48 -44.53 7.29
CA GLU A 990 9.33 -45.09 8.00
C GLU A 990 9.67 -45.88 9.28
N ASN A 991 9.14 -45.41 10.42
CA ASN A 991 8.54 -46.14 11.55
C ASN A 991 8.80 -45.41 12.88
N ASP A 992 7.88 -44.53 13.30
CA ASP A 992 7.32 -44.57 14.66
C ASP A 992 6.07 -43.66 14.73
N GLY A 993 5.10 -44.05 15.54
CA GLY A 993 3.76 -43.45 15.61
C GLY A 993 3.67 -42.12 16.35
N SER A 994 2.74 -41.29 15.90
CA SER A 994 1.98 -40.28 16.68
C SER A 994 2.74 -39.47 17.75
N GLU A 995 3.33 -38.33 17.36
CA GLU A 995 3.41 -37.15 18.22
C GLU A 995 3.21 -35.88 17.36
N GLU A 996 2.14 -35.12 17.65
CA GLU A 996 1.88 -33.78 17.11
C GLU A 996 3.11 -32.89 17.33
N ARG A 997 3.61 -32.21 16.28
CA ARG A 997 4.73 -31.25 16.40
C ARG A 997 4.29 -30.01 17.19
N ARG A 998 4.40 -30.09 18.52
CA ARG A 998 4.31 -28.94 19.43
C ARG A 998 5.47 -27.97 19.15
N SER A 999 5.22 -26.66 19.18
CA SER A 999 6.29 -25.65 19.15
C SER A 999 7.27 -25.95 20.29
N VAL A 1000 8.52 -26.24 19.95
CA VAL A 1000 9.55 -26.60 20.93
C VAL A 1000 10.51 -25.43 21.15
N LEU A 1001 10.93 -25.26 22.39
CA LEU A 1001 11.98 -24.34 22.77
C LEU A 1001 13.29 -25.10 22.89
N PHE A 1002 14.30 -24.66 22.14
CA PHE A 1002 15.67 -25.12 22.30
C PHE A 1002 16.46 -24.10 23.11
N CYS A 1003 17.01 -24.53 24.24
CA CYS A 1003 17.93 -23.70 25.01
C CYS A 1003 19.38 -23.88 24.56
N ILE A 1004 20.02 -22.81 24.12
CA ILE A 1004 21.42 -22.85 23.66
C ILE A 1004 22.45 -23.03 24.80
N HIS A 1005 22.02 -22.94 26.07
CA HIS A 1005 22.89 -23.08 27.24
C HIS A 1005 22.84 -24.48 27.85
N CYS A 1006 21.64 -25.01 28.09
CA CYS A 1006 21.47 -26.35 28.67
C CYS A 1006 21.17 -27.43 27.62
N HIS A 1007 21.06 -27.04 26.35
CA HIS A 1007 20.78 -27.91 25.20
C HIS A 1007 19.51 -28.74 25.34
N LYS A 1008 18.60 -28.33 26.21
CA LYS A 1008 17.29 -28.97 26.37
C LYS A 1008 16.35 -28.48 25.29
N LEU A 1009 15.66 -29.44 24.68
CA LEU A 1009 14.46 -29.23 23.89
C LEU A 1009 13.26 -29.48 24.80
N GLN A 1010 12.38 -28.50 24.94
CA GLN A 1010 11.19 -28.62 25.80
C GLN A 1010 10.02 -27.87 25.19
N GLY A 1011 8.79 -28.34 25.39
CA GLY A 1011 7.61 -27.53 25.10
C GLY A 1011 7.56 -26.29 26.01
N PRO A 1012 7.01 -25.15 25.55
CA PRO A 1012 6.80 -24.00 26.44
C PRO A 1012 5.80 -24.37 27.53
N SER A 1013 6.05 -23.92 28.77
CA SER A 1013 5.01 -24.02 29.79
C SER A 1013 3.82 -23.13 29.44
N THR A 1014 2.66 -23.46 30.02
CA THR A 1014 1.47 -22.60 29.97
C THR A 1014 1.74 -21.20 30.52
N PHE A 1015 2.58 -21.08 31.55
CA PHE A 1015 2.97 -19.78 32.11
C PHE A 1015 3.72 -18.93 31.08
N LEU A 1016 4.71 -19.52 30.40
CA LEU A 1016 5.53 -18.82 29.42
C LEU A 1016 4.69 -18.31 28.24
N THR A 1017 3.82 -19.17 27.69
CA THR A 1017 2.93 -18.81 26.58
C THR A 1017 1.93 -17.72 26.97
N GLN A 1018 1.32 -17.83 28.16
CA GLN A 1018 0.39 -16.81 28.67
C GLN A 1018 1.07 -15.46 28.93
N ALA A 1019 2.29 -15.47 29.45
CA ALA A 1019 3.03 -14.24 29.70
C ALA A 1019 3.43 -13.55 28.39
N CYS A 1020 3.88 -14.31 27.38
CA CYS A 1020 4.19 -13.75 26.05
C CYS A 1020 2.95 -13.11 25.42
N ALA A 1021 1.80 -13.82 25.43
CA ALA A 1021 0.53 -13.29 24.91
C ALA A 1021 0.05 -12.04 25.68
N LYS A 1022 0.25 -12.01 27.00
CA LYS A 1022 -0.08 -10.84 27.83
C LYS A 1022 0.79 -9.63 27.48
N VAL A 1023 2.09 -9.81 27.24
CA VAL A 1023 2.98 -8.72 26.81
C VAL A 1023 2.51 -8.14 25.48
N SER A 1024 2.24 -8.97 24.48
CA SER A 1024 1.78 -8.50 23.16
C SER A 1024 0.46 -7.72 23.26
N SER A 1025 -0.52 -8.26 23.99
CA SER A 1025 -1.82 -7.60 24.18
C SER A 1025 -1.72 -6.23 24.89
N LEU A 1026 -0.88 -6.14 25.93
CA LEU A 1026 -0.66 -4.89 26.66
C LEU A 1026 0.13 -3.86 25.84
N LEU A 1027 1.08 -4.31 25.02
CA LEU A 1027 1.85 -3.46 24.11
C LEU A 1027 0.93 -2.81 23.07
N GLU A 1028 0.10 -3.61 22.38
CA GLU A 1028 -0.88 -3.11 21.40
C GLU A 1028 -1.86 -2.12 22.02
N SER A 1029 -2.41 -2.46 23.20
CA SER A 1029 -3.35 -1.60 23.90
C SER A 1029 -2.69 -0.28 24.34
N GLY A 1030 -1.41 -0.34 24.72
CA GLY A 1030 -0.62 0.84 25.07
C GLY A 1030 -0.35 1.75 23.87
N GLU A 1031 -0.08 1.18 22.69
CA GLU A 1031 0.09 1.92 21.44
C GLU A 1031 -1.17 2.69 21.07
N GLU A 1032 -2.31 2.02 21.13
CA GLU A 1032 -3.61 2.61 20.81
C GLU A 1032 -3.97 3.75 21.78
N ALA A 1033 -3.67 3.57 23.07
CA ALA A 1033 -3.85 4.61 24.07
C ALA A 1033 -2.98 5.85 23.79
N LEU A 1034 -1.74 5.68 23.29
CA LEU A 1034 -0.90 6.81 22.88
C LEU A 1034 -1.47 7.55 21.66
N LYS A 1035 -1.92 6.82 20.63
CA LYS A 1035 -2.54 7.40 19.43
C LYS A 1035 -3.77 8.26 19.79
N LYS A 1036 -4.57 7.80 20.76
CA LYS A 1036 -5.74 8.52 21.30
C LYS A 1036 -5.39 9.61 22.33
N SER A 1037 -4.11 9.90 22.57
CA SER A 1037 -3.65 10.84 23.60
C SER A 1037 -4.10 10.50 25.03
N ALA A 1038 -4.47 9.24 25.30
CA ALA A 1038 -4.86 8.73 26.62
C ALA A 1038 -3.62 8.33 27.44
N THR A 1039 -2.81 9.34 27.79
CA THR A 1039 -1.45 9.17 28.32
C THR A 1039 -1.36 8.35 29.61
N ASP A 1040 -2.24 8.58 30.59
CA ASP A 1040 -2.25 7.83 31.87
C ASP A 1040 -2.46 6.33 31.64
N ARG A 1041 -3.40 5.99 30.76
CA ARG A 1041 -3.73 4.61 30.42
C ARG A 1041 -2.59 3.95 29.66
N ALA A 1042 -1.96 4.66 28.73
CA ALA A 1042 -0.79 4.16 28.02
C ALA A 1042 0.35 3.79 28.98
N VAL A 1043 0.68 4.67 29.94
CA VAL A 1043 1.72 4.42 30.94
C VAL A 1043 1.39 3.18 31.80
N GLU A 1044 0.14 3.03 32.22
CA GLU A 1044 -0.31 1.87 33.01
C GLU A 1044 -0.13 0.55 32.23
N LEU A 1045 -0.62 0.51 30.99
CA LEU A 1045 -0.57 -0.67 30.12
C LEU A 1045 0.86 -1.08 29.81
N LEU A 1046 1.71 -0.12 29.43
CA LEU A 1046 3.10 -0.39 29.04
C LEU A 1046 3.97 -0.79 30.25
N LYS A 1047 3.71 -0.24 31.45
CA LYS A 1047 4.31 -0.76 32.70
C LYS A 1047 3.85 -2.18 32.99
N GLY A 1048 2.58 -2.48 32.73
CA GLY A 1048 2.04 -3.84 32.83
C GLY A 1048 2.75 -4.80 31.88
N ALA A 1049 2.98 -4.40 30.63
CA ALA A 1049 3.71 -5.18 29.64
C ALA A 1049 5.15 -5.44 30.09
N LEU A 1050 5.84 -4.39 30.56
CA LEU A 1050 7.20 -4.49 31.07
C LEU A 1050 7.31 -5.47 32.26
N GLY A 1051 6.34 -5.41 33.19
CA GLY A 1051 6.26 -6.32 34.34
C GLY A 1051 5.93 -7.76 33.94
N ALA A 1052 5.02 -7.97 32.99
CA ALA A 1052 4.66 -9.32 32.51
C ALA A 1052 5.81 -9.99 31.72
N GLY A 1053 6.61 -9.19 31.01
CA GLY A 1053 7.78 -9.68 30.28
C GLY A 1053 9.01 -9.89 31.16
N ALA A 1054 9.02 -9.34 32.38
CA ALA A 1054 10.12 -9.48 33.32
C ALA A 1054 10.30 -10.95 33.74
N GLY A 1055 11.47 -11.52 33.46
CA GLY A 1055 11.76 -12.95 33.74
C GLY A 1055 11.25 -13.92 32.68
N VAL A 1056 10.58 -13.43 31.63
CA VAL A 1056 10.09 -14.22 30.50
C VAL A 1056 10.96 -13.98 29.27
N TYR A 1057 11.24 -12.72 28.97
CA TYR A 1057 12.08 -12.37 27.82
C TYR A 1057 13.54 -12.16 28.24
N GLN A 1058 14.46 -12.38 27.28
CA GLN A 1058 15.83 -11.94 27.44
C GLN A 1058 15.91 -10.40 27.44
N ARG A 1059 16.86 -9.82 28.17
CA ARG A 1059 16.98 -8.35 28.31
C ARG A 1059 17.11 -7.63 26.97
N GLY A 1060 17.82 -8.23 26.02
CA GLY A 1060 18.03 -7.68 24.68
C GLY A 1060 16.95 -8.08 23.66
N ASN A 1061 15.81 -8.62 24.11
CA ASN A 1061 14.74 -9.05 23.23
C ASN A 1061 14.03 -7.84 22.58
N HIS A 1062 13.81 -7.91 21.27
CA HIS A 1062 13.25 -6.80 20.49
C HIS A 1062 11.87 -6.34 20.97
N THR A 1063 11.00 -7.26 21.41
CA THR A 1063 9.67 -6.94 21.95
C THR A 1063 9.79 -6.10 23.21
N MET A 1064 10.72 -6.46 24.10
CA MET A 1064 10.95 -5.72 25.33
C MET A 1064 11.58 -4.35 25.08
N THR A 1065 12.46 -4.23 24.09
CA THR A 1065 12.98 -2.92 23.67
C THR A 1065 11.86 -2.01 23.16
N ARG A 1066 10.94 -2.54 22.33
CA ARG A 1066 9.77 -1.78 21.85
C ARG A 1066 8.85 -1.34 22.99
N VAL A 1067 8.58 -2.20 23.96
CA VAL A 1067 7.79 -1.85 25.16
C VAL A 1067 8.42 -0.69 25.91
N ARG A 1068 9.75 -0.70 26.11
CA ARG A 1068 10.46 0.37 26.82
C ARG A 1068 10.46 1.69 26.05
N ASP A 1069 10.71 1.63 24.76
CA ASP A 1069 10.72 2.82 23.91
C ASP A 1069 9.34 3.52 23.89
N MET A 1070 8.28 2.74 23.73
CA MET A 1070 6.92 3.25 23.82
C MET A 1070 6.56 3.77 25.22
N LEU A 1071 7.02 3.09 26.27
CA LEU A 1071 6.82 3.57 27.64
C LEU A 1071 7.52 4.92 27.85
N ALA A 1072 8.72 5.10 27.31
CA ALA A 1072 9.43 6.37 27.36
C ALA A 1072 8.65 7.49 26.69
N ALA A 1073 8.07 7.24 25.50
CA ALA A 1073 7.21 8.19 24.80
C ALA A 1073 5.95 8.54 25.61
N ALA A 1074 5.28 7.53 26.19
CA ALA A 1074 4.11 7.72 27.05
C ALA A 1074 4.42 8.57 28.29
N LEU A 1075 5.58 8.33 28.91
CA LEU A 1075 6.05 9.10 30.07
C LEU A 1075 6.34 10.56 29.71
N VAL A 1076 6.87 10.85 28.51
CA VAL A 1076 7.05 12.23 28.04
C VAL A 1076 5.71 12.93 27.86
N ALA A 1077 4.74 12.26 27.24
CA ALA A 1077 3.40 12.80 27.04
C ALA A 1077 2.68 13.05 28.38
N HIS A 1078 2.88 12.17 29.36
CA HIS A 1078 2.41 12.32 30.74
C HIS A 1078 3.19 13.40 31.54
N GLY A 1079 4.39 13.78 31.11
CA GLY A 1079 5.24 14.77 31.76
C GLY A 1079 6.23 14.25 32.81
N ASP A 1080 6.41 12.93 32.90
CA ASP A 1080 7.37 12.26 33.79
C ASP A 1080 8.71 12.03 33.06
N TYR A 1081 9.49 13.11 32.89
CA TYR A 1081 10.73 13.08 32.12
C TYR A 1081 11.86 12.30 32.82
N GLU A 1082 11.87 12.24 34.15
CA GLU A 1082 12.91 11.51 34.89
C GLU A 1082 12.82 10.01 34.62
N ARG A 1083 11.62 9.43 34.69
CA ARG A 1083 11.43 8.02 34.35
C ARG A 1083 11.59 7.74 32.86
N SER A 1084 11.19 8.67 32.00
CA SER A 1084 11.44 8.54 30.56
C SER A 1084 12.94 8.43 30.26
N CYS A 1085 13.77 9.25 30.93
CA CYS A 1085 15.23 9.13 30.83
C CYS A 1085 15.75 7.76 31.29
N GLU A 1086 15.18 7.16 32.34
CA GLU A 1086 15.58 5.83 32.82
C GLU A 1086 15.28 4.72 31.78
N GLU A 1087 14.11 4.76 31.14
CA GLU A 1087 13.74 3.80 30.11
C GLU A 1087 14.59 3.96 28.84
N LEU A 1088 14.82 5.20 28.37
CA LEU A 1088 15.69 5.46 27.22
C LEU A 1088 17.14 5.06 27.48
N HIS A 1089 17.64 5.21 28.70
CA HIS A 1089 18.99 4.77 29.05
C HIS A 1089 19.14 3.24 28.94
N GLU A 1090 18.09 2.47 29.19
CA GLU A 1090 18.09 1.02 28.93
C GLU A 1090 17.97 0.70 27.44
N CYS A 1091 17.17 1.45 26.67
CA CYS A 1091 17.11 1.33 25.21
C CYS A 1091 18.49 1.58 24.57
N LEU A 1092 19.20 2.64 24.99
CA LEU A 1092 20.54 2.97 24.49
C LEU A 1092 21.54 1.83 24.64
N LYS A 1093 21.54 1.15 25.80
CA LYS A 1093 22.42 -0.01 26.03
C LYS A 1093 22.11 -1.16 25.08
N VAL A 1094 20.84 -1.50 24.94
CA VAL A 1094 20.42 -2.60 24.06
C VAL A 1094 20.69 -2.28 22.60
N THR A 1095 20.47 -1.04 22.18
CA THR A 1095 20.75 -0.56 20.82
C THR A 1095 22.26 -0.58 20.53
N GLU A 1096 23.11 -0.12 21.45
CA GLU A 1096 24.56 -0.18 21.31
C GLU A 1096 25.08 -1.63 21.27
N ASP A 1097 24.56 -2.52 22.12
CA ASP A 1097 24.91 -3.94 22.15
C ASP A 1097 24.52 -4.65 20.84
N ARG A 1098 23.38 -4.26 20.23
CA ARG A 1098 22.85 -4.89 19.02
C ARG A 1098 23.51 -4.38 17.74
N TYR A 1099 23.58 -3.06 17.58
CA TYR A 1099 24.00 -2.42 16.32
C TYR A 1099 25.45 -1.92 16.36
N GLY A 1100 26.05 -1.83 17.55
CA GLY A 1100 27.40 -1.34 17.76
C GLY A 1100 27.44 0.15 18.13
N SER A 1101 28.60 0.56 18.63
CA SER A 1101 28.81 1.89 19.23
C SER A 1101 28.92 3.04 18.22
N GLN A 1102 28.93 2.75 16.93
CA GLN A 1102 29.04 3.75 15.85
C GLN A 1102 27.86 3.67 14.87
N SER A 1103 26.77 3.01 15.27
CA SER A 1103 25.61 2.78 14.41
C SER A 1103 24.69 4.00 14.33
N VAL A 1104 24.07 4.18 13.17
CA VAL A 1104 23.06 5.23 12.99
C VAL A 1104 21.85 5.00 13.90
N GLU A 1105 21.50 3.75 14.18
CA GLU A 1105 20.44 3.37 15.11
C GLU A 1105 20.70 3.92 16.52
N LEU A 1106 21.94 3.82 17.01
CA LEU A 1106 22.32 4.39 18.30
C LEU A 1106 22.26 5.93 18.28
N ALA A 1107 22.68 6.56 17.17
CA ALA A 1107 22.63 8.01 17.05
C ALA A 1107 21.20 8.57 17.04
N HIS A 1108 20.25 7.89 16.40
CA HIS A 1108 18.84 8.27 16.46
C HIS A 1108 18.27 8.12 17.88
N GLU A 1109 18.60 7.04 18.59
CA GLU A 1109 18.16 6.87 19.97
C GLU A 1109 18.80 7.89 20.93
N LEU A 1110 20.05 8.30 20.68
CA LEU A 1110 20.70 9.39 21.41
C LEU A 1110 20.05 10.76 21.12
N LEU A 1111 19.60 10.99 19.88
CA LEU A 1111 18.87 12.22 19.53
C LEU A 1111 17.55 12.30 20.29
N LYS A 1112 16.78 11.21 20.29
CA LYS A 1112 15.55 11.05 21.10
C LYS A 1112 15.82 11.32 22.57
N PHE A 1113 16.88 10.75 23.12
CA PHE A 1113 17.29 10.97 24.51
C PHE A 1113 17.68 12.43 24.79
N SER A 1114 18.32 13.11 23.83
CA SER A 1114 18.68 14.52 23.95
C SER A 1114 17.45 15.43 24.05
N ASP A 1115 16.36 15.12 23.34
CA ASP A 1115 15.09 15.85 23.42
C ASP A 1115 14.46 15.72 24.80
N VAL A 1116 14.43 14.50 25.34
CA VAL A 1116 13.89 14.24 26.68
C VAL A 1116 14.74 14.91 27.77
N LEU A 1117 16.07 14.92 27.63
CA LEU A 1117 16.96 15.65 28.54
C LEU A 1117 16.68 17.16 28.54
N ASN A 1118 16.45 17.77 27.38
CA ASN A 1118 16.05 19.18 27.28
C ASN A 1118 14.73 19.45 28.02
N LEU A 1119 13.73 18.58 27.85
CA LEU A 1119 12.46 18.67 28.57
C LEU A 1119 12.64 18.51 30.08
N ALA A 1120 13.52 17.60 30.51
CA ALA A 1120 13.85 17.37 31.92
C ALA A 1120 14.58 18.56 32.57
N ILE A 1121 15.49 19.22 31.84
CA ILE A 1121 16.16 20.45 32.30
C ILE A 1121 15.14 21.56 32.55
N ALA A 1122 14.17 21.72 31.65
CA ALA A 1122 13.16 22.77 31.74
C ALA A 1122 12.20 22.62 32.94
N LYS A 1123 12.01 21.41 33.48
CA LYS A 1123 11.02 21.14 34.55
C LYS A 1123 11.56 20.55 35.86
N SER A 1124 12.82 20.10 35.94
CA SER A 1124 13.33 19.40 37.12
C SER A 1124 14.23 20.26 38.03
N GLY A 1125 14.23 19.98 39.34
CA GLY A 1125 15.18 20.54 40.31
C GLY A 1125 16.62 20.00 40.20
N LYS A 1126 16.90 19.14 39.20
CA LYS A 1126 18.20 18.47 38.97
C LYS A 1126 18.89 18.94 37.67
N ALA A 1127 18.57 20.14 37.18
CA ALA A 1127 19.02 20.69 35.89
C ALA A 1127 20.51 20.48 35.60
N LYS A 1128 21.40 20.70 36.58
CA LYS A 1128 22.86 20.57 36.39
C LYS A 1128 23.32 19.17 35.97
N ARG A 1129 22.70 18.10 36.49
CA ARG A 1129 23.04 16.71 36.11
C ARG A 1129 22.66 16.45 34.66
N TYR A 1130 21.44 16.83 34.28
CA TYR A 1130 20.94 16.63 32.92
C TYR A 1130 21.67 17.49 31.89
N GLU A 1131 22.16 18.68 32.25
CA GLU A 1131 23.01 19.51 31.39
C GLU A 1131 24.37 18.86 31.07
N GLU A 1132 25.01 18.21 32.05
CA GLU A 1132 26.27 17.49 31.85
C GLU A 1132 26.08 16.24 30.97
N GLU A 1133 24.97 15.52 31.19
CA GLU A 1133 24.58 14.35 30.40
C GLU A 1133 24.23 14.74 28.96
N LEU A 1134 23.45 15.81 28.75
CA LEU A 1134 23.07 16.33 27.44
C LEU A 1134 24.29 16.68 26.59
N LYS A 1135 25.30 17.35 27.16
CA LYS A 1135 26.56 17.66 26.45
C LYS A 1135 27.28 16.40 25.97
N THR A 1136 27.26 15.35 26.79
CA THR A 1136 27.88 14.07 26.47
C THR A 1136 27.13 13.37 25.34
N VAL A 1137 25.79 13.31 25.43
CA VAL A 1137 24.89 12.75 24.42
C VAL A 1137 25.05 13.48 23.09
N GLN A 1138 24.95 14.80 23.07
CA GLN A 1138 25.08 15.61 21.84
C GLN A 1138 26.44 15.43 21.16
N LYS A 1139 27.53 15.37 21.94
CA LYS A 1139 28.86 15.09 21.39
C LYS A 1139 28.93 13.69 20.76
N ARG A 1140 28.31 12.70 21.40
CA ARG A 1140 28.27 11.32 20.89
C ARG A 1140 27.42 11.21 19.61
N THR A 1141 26.25 11.83 19.59
CA THR A 1141 25.37 11.93 18.42
C THR A 1141 26.10 12.57 17.23
N ASP A 1142 26.77 13.71 17.45
CA ASP A 1142 27.53 14.40 16.41
C ASP A 1142 28.70 13.56 15.89
N GLN A 1143 29.41 12.83 16.75
CA GLN A 1143 30.48 11.92 16.32
C GLN A 1143 29.97 10.82 15.39
N ILE A 1144 28.87 10.16 15.76
CA ILE A 1144 28.33 9.03 15.00
C ILE A 1144 27.73 9.51 13.66
N PHE A 1145 26.95 10.60 13.67
CA PHE A 1145 26.38 11.11 12.43
C PHE A 1145 27.43 11.75 11.51
N ARG A 1146 28.50 12.36 12.03
CA ARG A 1146 29.62 12.81 11.19
C ARG A 1146 30.33 11.66 10.49
N LEU A 1147 30.49 10.53 11.17
CA LEU A 1147 31.07 9.33 10.58
C LEU A 1147 30.20 8.81 9.43
N ASN A 1148 28.89 8.71 9.66
CA ASN A 1148 27.96 8.04 8.74
C ASN A 1148 27.42 8.96 7.62
N TYR A 1149 27.15 10.23 7.89
CA TYR A 1149 26.55 11.20 6.95
C TYR A 1149 27.50 12.35 6.54
N GLY A 1150 28.58 12.58 7.29
CA GLY A 1150 29.54 13.66 7.03
C GLY A 1150 29.31 14.92 7.87
N ALA A 1151 30.10 15.97 7.62
CA ALA A 1151 30.08 17.19 8.43
C ALA A 1151 28.74 17.95 8.41
N GLU A 1152 27.99 17.82 7.31
CA GLU A 1152 26.69 18.48 7.09
C GLU A 1152 25.50 17.58 7.49
N TRP A 1153 25.71 16.57 8.35
CA TRP A 1153 24.66 15.64 8.78
C TRP A 1153 23.38 16.31 9.29
N LYS A 1154 23.50 17.46 9.94
CA LYS A 1154 22.34 18.21 10.45
C LYS A 1154 21.44 18.72 9.32
N LEU A 1155 22.03 19.16 8.21
CA LEU A 1155 21.28 19.59 7.04
C LEU A 1155 20.59 18.38 6.39
N TYR A 1156 21.27 17.23 6.31
CA TYR A 1156 20.70 15.99 5.78
C TYR A 1156 19.53 15.45 6.61
N LEU A 1157 19.61 15.56 7.93
CA LEU A 1157 18.56 15.11 8.85
C LEU A 1157 17.52 16.22 9.17
N GLY A 1158 17.73 17.44 8.67
CA GLY A 1158 16.88 18.60 8.95
C GLY A 1158 16.94 19.09 10.41
N THR A 1159 18.02 18.82 11.14
CA THR A 1159 18.20 19.09 12.58
C THR A 1159 19.10 20.31 12.86
N GLU A 1160 19.15 21.28 11.95
CA GLU A 1160 19.93 22.52 12.14
C GLU A 1160 19.43 23.40 13.28
#